data_AF-A0A2N4YAX4-F1
#
_entry.id   AF-A0A2N4YAX4-F1
#
_cell.length_a   1.000
_cell.length_b   1.000
_cell.length_c   1.000
_cell.angle_alpha   90.00
_cell.angle_beta   90.00
_cell.angle_gamma   90.00
#
_symmetry.space_group_name_H-M   'P 1'
#
loop_
_entity.id
_entity.type
_entity.pdbx_description
1 polymer ?
#
loop_
_entity_poly.entity_id
_entity_poly.type
_entity_poly.pdbx_seq_one_letter_code
_entity_poly.pdbx_strand_id
1 'polypeptide(L)'
;MGGRSKAQTVGYRYSLGVHLALCHGPVDAIREILVDRRTAWSVTTGGGSSGGGGAAVETRIGSVAGMAATAALAGDSGATISFPGTRAGVRIGRDYRLALTNGSSQTITLQAVTFDATTNITRWTVLPEALSFATQSVEVFEATTGASNTGAGGGRIRIDKPDLFGGESREGGIRGDVDVLMGGPGQGPNDYLAARMGGDVPAYRGLCSLVLRQVYLGINPYLKPWAVRLTRVLTGEAGAAQWYPEKAAIVPEANISDAAIYIALDVSGSMSGTRMSAQKAGVAALIREIAAGVDPDRPNDIRIVLWNVAVAGSIERRNTGPDDYAALEAWMLGLSNFTNGGTSFNAAFAEANAFFAVGGSKRRIVIFVTDGEPSPVSSVDAALAIIRTLPPTDIHGFNIALADTSYTARIDNTPVDGVPVIPPGNPQALVASLRGAFGNGPDMNPAHIIRECLTNRDWGLGYSSVEIGASFTTAADALYTEGFGLSLIWQQDSSIEEFIASVLDHIDATLFIDRRTGLWELKLIRADYTAATLPLFDETNVVDWGRLGRRSPSDLVNSVTVRFTDAWTDDTGAVSVTDTARVQVMGEVLATTLDYPGIRYQGLAVRVAERDLRALSAPLLTGEIVVNREGADLGPGDVIRLRSTRLGLDDVVMRISEIGQGDGRDNGIRLKIAEDVFALGATAIAGGRMPTGTGVAAPPRALARRMVEEAPYWLLVRELGHSETDRRLAEDPDAGALVATGERPSADALAAQLWIDPGTGPAQEGVVAFAPTALVAADVTDSPEARVVPVTSWRDIGEVEIGTLASIDGELVRVDGITPSSITVGRGCLDTVPRAHPSGTSVIFFDEVARITEDSWAAGETLAARLLPETGRGTLAFALAPEDLVTLDRRAIRPLPPGCVQGNGSYAPNVDALVTGPLSLTWAHRDRLTQTSPVIVDHTGASIGPEPGVSYIIEVRWVDPDTGATILPAGVVIDAGSAASWTLAPEAIPELGAPDRTAEIELAVRSRRLVEGSWVTDREARWFRLTAPFAAGWDRGWGFLWGT
;
A
#
# COMPACT_ATOMS: atom_id res chain seq x y z
N MET A 1 20.21 -50.33 30.47
CA MET A 1 19.13 -49.37 30.79
C MET A 1 19.45 -48.06 30.10
N GLY A 2 18.83 -47.77 28.95
CA GLY A 2 18.96 -46.47 28.27
C GLY A 2 17.83 -45.56 28.74
N GLY A 3 18.17 -44.48 29.46
CA GLY A 3 17.20 -43.48 29.90
C GLY A 3 16.70 -42.68 28.71
N ARG A 4 15.40 -42.75 28.43
CA ARG A 4 14.71 -41.95 27.41
C ARG A 4 14.78 -40.48 27.83
N SER A 5 15.35 -39.61 27.00
CA SER A 5 15.37 -38.16 27.21
C SER A 5 13.93 -37.64 27.34
N LYS A 6 13.63 -36.89 28.41
CA LYS A 6 12.31 -36.27 28.61
C LYS A 6 12.02 -35.28 27.48
N ALA A 7 10.84 -35.39 26.88
CA ALA A 7 10.36 -34.40 25.93
C ALA A 7 10.25 -33.02 26.62
N GLN A 8 10.88 -32.00 26.04
CA GLN A 8 10.80 -30.62 26.52
C GLN A 8 9.75 -29.87 25.70
N THR A 9 8.78 -29.26 26.37
CA THR A 9 7.81 -28.37 25.73
C THR A 9 8.54 -27.10 25.29
N VAL A 10 8.56 -26.84 23.98
CA VAL A 10 9.20 -25.65 23.37
C VAL A 10 8.25 -24.46 23.21
N GLY A 11 6.94 -24.68 23.40
CA GLY A 11 5.90 -23.66 23.30
C GLY A 11 4.50 -24.27 23.26
N TYR A 12 3.47 -23.43 23.32
CA TYR A 12 2.06 -23.83 23.23
C TYR A 12 1.42 -23.27 21.96
N ARG A 13 0.51 -24.03 21.37
CA ARG A 13 -0.37 -23.59 20.28
C ARG A 13 -1.75 -23.33 20.87
N TYR A 14 -2.33 -22.18 20.57
CA TYR A 14 -3.62 -21.78 21.10
C TYR A 14 -4.71 -21.93 20.05
N SER A 15 -5.82 -22.56 20.45
CA SER A 15 -7.03 -22.68 19.65
C SER A 15 -8.21 -22.15 20.44
N LEU A 16 -9.10 -21.42 19.78
CA LEU A 16 -10.25 -20.78 20.40
C LEU A 16 -11.56 -21.36 19.87
N GLY A 17 -12.36 -21.90 20.79
CA GLY A 17 -13.77 -22.17 20.57
C GLY A 17 -14.61 -21.11 21.25
N VAL A 18 -15.32 -20.27 20.50
CA VAL A 18 -16.14 -19.18 21.07
C VAL A 18 -17.34 -18.86 20.18
N HIS A 19 -18.41 -18.36 20.79
CA HIS A 19 -19.56 -17.74 20.11
C HIS A 19 -19.51 -16.23 20.34
N LEU A 20 -19.33 -15.45 19.27
CA LEU A 20 -19.21 -13.99 19.30
C LEU A 20 -20.48 -13.36 18.73
N ALA A 21 -21.23 -12.64 19.56
CA ALA A 21 -22.35 -11.83 19.11
C ALA A 21 -21.85 -10.54 18.45
N LEU A 22 -22.39 -10.20 17.26
CA LEU A 22 -22.00 -9.00 16.53
C LEU A 22 -23.04 -7.89 16.65
N CYS A 23 -24.26 -8.15 16.19
CA CYS A 23 -25.37 -7.20 16.21
C CYS A 23 -26.72 -7.90 16.08
N HIS A 24 -27.81 -7.15 16.18
CA HIS A 24 -29.13 -7.65 15.78
C HIS A 24 -29.13 -8.01 14.29
N GLY A 25 -29.58 -9.22 13.99
CA GLY A 25 -29.70 -9.75 12.63
C GLY A 25 -31.16 -9.98 12.24
N PRO A 26 -31.44 -10.33 10.97
CA PRO A 26 -30.44 -10.57 9.93
C PRO A 26 -29.79 -9.32 9.34
N VAL A 27 -28.56 -9.51 8.88
CA VAL A 27 -27.77 -8.56 8.08
C VAL A 27 -27.69 -9.08 6.65
N ASP A 28 -27.29 -8.25 5.69
CA ASP A 28 -27.13 -8.70 4.30
C ASP A 28 -25.94 -9.66 4.17
N ALA A 29 -24.79 -9.26 4.73
CA ALA A 29 -23.58 -10.05 4.67
C ALA A 29 -22.49 -9.59 5.64
N ILE A 30 -21.58 -10.50 5.97
CA ILE A 30 -20.27 -10.18 6.54
C ILE A 30 -19.29 -9.95 5.39
N ARG A 31 -18.63 -8.79 5.39
CA ARG A 31 -17.70 -8.35 4.34
C ARG A 31 -16.25 -8.63 4.69
N GLU A 32 -15.86 -8.43 5.94
CA GLU A 32 -14.46 -8.60 6.37
C GLU A 32 -14.37 -9.01 7.85
N ILE A 33 -13.35 -9.80 8.18
CA ILE A 33 -12.94 -10.13 9.54
C ILE A 33 -11.47 -9.71 9.67
N LEU A 34 -11.23 -8.76 10.57
CA LEU A 34 -9.93 -8.24 10.94
C LEU A 34 -9.51 -8.81 12.29
N VAL A 35 -8.23 -9.13 12.44
CA VAL A 35 -7.63 -9.43 13.74
C VAL A 35 -6.38 -8.59 13.92
N ASP A 36 -6.37 -7.79 14.99
CA ASP A 36 -5.32 -6.80 15.26
C ASP A 36 -5.10 -5.84 14.07
N ARG A 37 -6.22 -5.38 13.49
CA ARG A 37 -6.28 -4.53 12.28
C ARG A 37 -5.67 -5.14 11.01
N ARG A 38 -5.48 -6.46 10.96
CA ARG A 38 -5.06 -7.19 9.75
C ARG A 38 -6.18 -8.05 9.22
N THR A 39 -6.39 -8.06 7.90
CA THR A 39 -7.41 -8.89 7.23
C THR A 39 -7.12 -10.37 7.40
N ALA A 40 -7.91 -11.04 8.24
CA ALA A 40 -7.90 -12.48 8.40
C ALA A 40 -8.76 -13.15 7.31
N TRP A 41 -9.90 -12.53 6.98
CA TRP A 41 -10.82 -12.99 5.93
C TRP A 41 -11.58 -11.80 5.34
N SER A 42 -11.87 -11.81 4.04
CA SER A 42 -12.67 -10.78 3.36
C SER A 42 -13.37 -11.37 2.14
N VAL A 43 -14.57 -10.88 1.83
CA VAL A 43 -15.33 -11.23 0.62
C VAL A 43 -14.60 -10.77 -0.65
N THR A 44 -13.80 -9.71 -0.56
CA THR A 44 -13.11 -9.06 -1.68
C THR A 44 -11.61 -9.38 -1.75
N THR A 45 -11.20 -10.50 -1.16
CA THR A 45 -9.86 -11.05 -1.39
C THR A 45 -10.03 -12.39 -2.10
N GLY A 46 -9.71 -12.43 -3.39
CA GLY A 46 -9.56 -13.64 -4.18
C GLY A 46 -9.13 -14.85 -3.36
N GLY A 47 -10.13 -15.65 -3.01
CA GLY A 47 -10.10 -16.91 -2.28
C GLY A 47 -11.37 -17.61 -2.71
N GLY A 48 -11.22 -18.61 -3.59
CA GLY A 48 -12.26 -19.04 -4.52
C GLY A 48 -13.63 -19.30 -3.90
N SER A 49 -14.66 -18.70 -4.50
CA SER A 49 -16.00 -19.26 -4.45
C SER A 49 -15.99 -20.60 -5.19
N SER A 50 -16.20 -21.70 -4.46
CA SER A 50 -16.69 -22.93 -5.08
C SER A 50 -18.04 -23.30 -4.47
N GLY A 51 -19.09 -22.62 -4.95
CA GLY A 51 -20.46 -23.14 -4.84
C GLY A 51 -20.66 -24.19 -5.93
N GLY A 52 -20.74 -25.46 -5.51
CA GLY A 52 -21.02 -26.60 -6.39
C GLY A 52 -19.80 -27.50 -6.65
N GLY A 53 -19.40 -28.27 -5.63
CA GLY A 53 -18.45 -29.39 -5.78
C GLY A 53 -17.01 -28.96 -6.07
N GLY A 54 -16.44 -28.06 -5.26
CA GLY A 54 -15.05 -27.64 -5.40
C GLY A 54 -14.07 -28.70 -4.88
N ALA A 55 -13.40 -29.40 -5.79
CA ALA A 55 -12.06 -29.90 -5.50
C ALA A 55 -11.15 -28.67 -5.31
N ALA A 56 -10.44 -28.65 -4.18
CA ALA A 56 -9.40 -27.68 -3.87
C ALA A 56 -8.45 -27.50 -5.06
N VAL A 57 -7.99 -26.26 -5.33
CA VAL A 57 -6.81 -26.07 -6.18
C VAL A 57 -5.66 -26.65 -5.39
N GLU A 58 -5.32 -27.88 -5.73
CA GLU A 58 -4.30 -28.65 -5.06
C GLU A 58 -2.96 -28.41 -5.72
N THR A 59 -1.99 -27.93 -4.94
CA THR A 59 -0.61 -27.87 -5.42
C THR A 59 -0.08 -29.30 -5.40
N ARG A 60 0.07 -29.90 -6.58
CA ARG A 60 0.62 -31.25 -6.73
C ARG A 60 2.08 -31.26 -6.26
N ILE A 61 2.34 -31.84 -5.09
CA ILE A 61 3.69 -32.08 -4.59
C ILE A 61 4.35 -33.20 -5.40
N GLY A 62 3.55 -34.20 -5.80
CA GLY A 62 3.86 -35.23 -6.80
C GLY A 62 3.81 -36.66 -6.27
N SER A 63 4.28 -37.63 -7.07
CA SER A 63 4.10 -39.06 -6.79
C SER A 63 5.23 -39.66 -5.94
N VAL A 64 4.86 -40.53 -4.99
CA VAL A 64 5.76 -41.29 -4.12
C VAL A 64 5.45 -42.78 -4.27
N ALA A 65 6.43 -43.56 -4.68
CA ALA A 65 6.33 -45.01 -4.78
C ALA A 65 6.66 -45.68 -3.44
N GLY A 66 5.92 -46.74 -3.08
CA GLY A 66 6.21 -47.53 -1.89
C GLY A 66 5.80 -46.88 -0.57
N MET A 67 4.77 -46.03 -0.58
CA MET A 67 4.24 -45.37 0.62
C MET A 67 3.22 -46.27 1.34
N ALA A 68 3.36 -46.38 2.66
CA ALA A 68 2.46 -47.13 3.54
C ALA A 68 2.11 -46.30 4.79
N ALA A 69 0.93 -46.51 5.37
CA ALA A 69 0.51 -45.89 6.63
C ALA A 69 0.14 -46.94 7.68
N THR A 70 0.56 -46.71 8.91
CA THR A 70 0.22 -47.52 10.09
C THR A 70 -0.47 -46.65 11.13
N ALA A 71 -1.63 -47.09 11.62
CA ALA A 71 -2.38 -46.39 12.64
C ALA A 71 -1.58 -46.25 13.95
N ALA A 72 -1.86 -45.19 14.71
CA ALA A 72 -1.23 -44.92 15.98
C ALA A 72 -1.64 -45.96 17.05
N LEU A 73 -0.73 -46.31 17.96
CA LEU A 73 -1.09 -47.06 19.17
C LEU A 73 -1.58 -46.09 20.26
N ALA A 74 -2.31 -46.60 21.26
CA ALA A 74 -2.82 -45.78 22.35
C ALA A 74 -1.68 -45.05 23.08
N GLY A 75 -1.67 -43.71 22.99
CA GLY A 75 -0.65 -42.84 23.60
C GLY A 75 0.39 -42.26 22.63
N ASP A 76 0.34 -42.62 21.34
CA ASP A 76 1.19 -42.01 20.31
C ASP A 76 0.63 -40.65 19.83
N SER A 77 1.50 -39.81 19.26
CA SER A 77 1.16 -38.44 18.81
C SER A 77 0.51 -38.35 17.42
N GLY A 78 0.25 -39.48 16.75
CA GLY A 78 -0.27 -39.54 15.38
C GLY A 78 0.02 -40.86 14.67
N ALA A 79 -0.65 -41.11 13.54
CA ALA A 79 -0.36 -42.24 12.66
C ALA A 79 0.99 -42.06 11.96
N THR A 80 1.65 -43.15 11.55
CA THR A 80 2.96 -43.10 10.87
C THR A 80 2.84 -43.50 9.41
N ILE A 81 3.27 -42.61 8.51
CA ILE A 81 3.47 -42.91 7.08
C ILE A 81 4.96 -43.18 6.85
N SER A 82 5.30 -44.20 6.05
CA SER A 82 6.69 -44.53 5.68
C SER A 82 6.84 -44.74 4.17
N PHE A 83 7.92 -44.25 3.58
CA PHE A 83 8.26 -44.43 2.16
C PHE A 83 9.77 -44.28 1.90
N PRO A 84 10.31 -44.85 0.81
CA PRO A 84 11.72 -44.72 0.45
C PRO A 84 12.07 -43.35 -0.14
N GLY A 85 13.28 -42.85 0.15
CA GLY A 85 13.81 -41.57 -0.32
C GLY A 85 13.25 -40.34 0.41
N THR A 86 13.62 -39.13 -0.04
CA THR A 86 13.16 -37.85 0.51
C THR A 86 12.13 -37.16 -0.38
N ARG A 87 11.23 -36.36 0.20
CA ARG A 87 10.29 -35.52 -0.57
C ARG A 87 10.44 -34.05 -0.20
N ALA A 88 10.85 -33.23 -1.17
CA ALA A 88 10.85 -31.78 -1.03
C ALA A 88 9.42 -31.22 -1.19
N GLY A 89 9.17 -30.02 -0.66
CA GLY A 89 7.89 -29.32 -0.81
C GLY A 89 6.84 -29.61 0.26
N VAL A 90 7.20 -30.29 1.36
CA VAL A 90 6.28 -30.52 2.49
C VAL A 90 6.68 -29.71 3.72
N ARG A 91 5.69 -29.27 4.52
CA ARG A 91 5.86 -28.42 5.69
C ARG A 91 5.05 -28.98 6.86
N ILE A 92 5.64 -28.95 8.05
CA ILE A 92 4.95 -29.34 9.29
C ILE A 92 3.78 -28.38 9.55
N GLY A 93 2.68 -28.89 10.08
CA GLY A 93 1.44 -28.17 10.36
C GLY A 93 0.49 -28.01 9.17
N ARG A 94 0.88 -28.43 7.95
CA ARG A 94 0.05 -28.33 6.75
C ARG A 94 -0.80 -29.58 6.52
N ASP A 95 -1.93 -29.38 5.85
CA ASP A 95 -2.80 -30.47 5.41
C ASP A 95 -2.40 -30.92 4.01
N TYR A 96 -2.37 -32.23 3.79
CA TYR A 96 -2.09 -32.85 2.49
C TYR A 96 -3.21 -33.82 2.13
N ARG A 97 -3.56 -33.87 0.86
CA ARG A 97 -4.40 -34.94 0.32
C ARG A 97 -3.52 -36.00 -0.34
N LEU A 98 -3.73 -37.24 0.04
CA LEU A 98 -3.07 -38.42 -0.50
C LEU A 98 -4.05 -39.14 -1.43
N ALA A 99 -3.78 -39.18 -2.73
CA ALA A 99 -4.55 -40.00 -3.66
C ALA A 99 -3.93 -41.40 -3.76
N LEU A 100 -4.72 -42.41 -3.39
CA LEU A 100 -4.34 -43.81 -3.35
C LEU A 100 -4.63 -44.48 -4.70
N THR A 101 -3.97 -45.59 -5.00
CA THR A 101 -4.05 -46.24 -6.32
C THR A 101 -5.43 -46.85 -6.60
N ASN A 102 -6.23 -47.08 -5.55
CA ASN A 102 -7.61 -47.55 -5.64
C ASN A 102 -8.64 -46.44 -5.96
N GLY A 103 -8.18 -45.20 -6.21
CA GLY A 103 -9.03 -44.03 -6.51
C GLY A 103 -9.61 -43.33 -5.28
N SER A 104 -9.36 -43.84 -4.06
CA SER A 104 -9.72 -43.15 -2.82
C SER A 104 -8.69 -42.09 -2.44
N SER A 105 -9.07 -41.12 -1.59
CA SER A 105 -8.13 -40.15 -1.07
C SER A 105 -8.26 -39.95 0.44
N GLN A 106 -7.15 -39.63 1.08
CA GLN A 106 -7.05 -39.41 2.53
C GLN A 106 -6.49 -38.01 2.79
N THR A 107 -7.12 -37.25 3.67
CA THR A 107 -6.60 -35.94 4.09
C THR A 107 -5.85 -36.11 5.40
N ILE A 108 -4.64 -35.58 5.45
CA ILE A 108 -3.73 -35.73 6.59
C ILE A 108 -3.17 -34.39 7.03
N THR A 109 -2.96 -34.19 8.33
CA THR A 109 -2.18 -33.06 8.85
C THR A 109 -0.78 -33.54 9.21
N LEU A 110 0.26 -32.94 8.61
CA LEU A 110 1.64 -33.33 8.85
C LEU A 110 2.15 -32.78 10.19
N GLN A 111 2.50 -33.66 11.14
CA GLN A 111 2.96 -33.29 12.48
C GLN A 111 4.49 -33.33 12.62
N ALA A 112 5.15 -34.26 11.93
CA ALA A 112 6.62 -34.37 11.95
C ALA A 112 7.15 -35.14 10.72
N VAL A 113 8.42 -34.93 10.37
CA VAL A 113 9.14 -35.65 9.32
C VAL A 113 10.49 -36.11 9.85
N THR A 114 10.84 -37.37 9.65
CA THR A 114 12.16 -37.93 9.97
C THR A 114 12.70 -38.72 8.78
N PHE A 115 14.00 -38.64 8.52
CA PHE A 115 14.67 -39.40 7.45
C PHE A 115 15.83 -40.20 8.02
N ASP A 116 15.88 -41.49 7.68
CA ASP A 116 16.97 -42.39 8.04
C ASP A 116 17.84 -42.65 6.79
N ALA A 117 19.04 -42.08 6.77
CA ALA A 117 19.97 -42.18 5.65
C ALA A 117 20.55 -43.60 5.46
N THR A 118 20.55 -44.44 6.50
CA THR A 118 21.08 -45.82 6.42
C THR A 118 20.07 -46.76 5.77
N THR A 119 18.78 -46.59 6.09
CA THR A 119 17.70 -47.40 5.50
C THR A 119 17.06 -46.75 4.27
N ASN A 120 17.38 -45.48 4.00
CA ASN A 120 16.78 -44.64 2.96
C ASN A 120 15.25 -44.53 3.08
N ILE A 121 14.74 -44.46 4.31
CA ILE A 121 13.29 -44.37 4.60
C ILE A 121 12.97 -43.03 5.26
N THR A 122 11.98 -42.33 4.72
CA THR A 122 11.33 -41.18 5.36
C THR A 122 10.09 -41.65 6.13
N ARG A 123 9.89 -41.14 7.35
CA ARG A 123 8.68 -41.32 8.15
C ARG A 123 7.99 -39.98 8.43
N TRP A 124 6.68 -39.92 8.23
CA TRP A 124 5.83 -38.80 8.62
C TRP A 124 4.93 -39.20 9.77
N THR A 125 4.82 -38.34 10.79
CA THR A 125 3.78 -38.44 11.82
C THR A 125 2.62 -37.56 11.40
N VAL A 126 1.39 -38.10 11.41
CA VAL A 126 0.22 -37.42 10.82
C VAL A 126 -1.07 -37.63 11.62
N LEU A 127 -2.03 -36.72 11.46
CA LEU A 127 -3.43 -36.91 11.87
C LEU A 127 -4.31 -37.17 10.64
N PRO A 128 -5.40 -37.95 10.73
CA PRO A 128 -5.93 -38.61 11.93
C PRO A 128 -5.12 -39.85 12.36
N GLU A 129 -5.14 -40.16 13.66
CA GLU A 129 -4.45 -41.31 14.28
C GLU A 129 -4.87 -42.68 13.73
N ALA A 130 -6.08 -42.76 13.18
CA ALA A 130 -6.65 -43.99 12.61
C ALA A 130 -6.17 -44.29 11.17
N LEU A 131 -5.36 -43.43 10.56
CA LEU A 131 -4.92 -43.60 9.17
C LEU A 131 -4.11 -44.90 8.98
N SER A 132 -4.53 -45.74 8.03
CA SER A 132 -3.84 -46.99 7.69
C SER A 132 -4.05 -47.37 6.23
N PHE A 133 -2.98 -47.77 5.54
CA PHE A 133 -3.04 -48.38 4.20
C PHE A 133 -1.74 -49.13 3.87
N ALA A 134 -1.87 -50.20 3.08
CA ALA A 134 -0.72 -50.99 2.63
C ALA A 134 0.15 -50.25 1.61
N THR A 135 1.40 -50.70 1.47
CA THR A 135 2.41 -50.15 0.57
C THR A 135 1.90 -50.01 -0.87
N GLN A 136 1.89 -48.79 -1.39
CA GLN A 136 1.42 -48.49 -2.75
C GLN A 136 2.06 -47.21 -3.31
N SER A 137 1.77 -46.88 -4.57
CA SER A 137 2.11 -45.58 -5.14
C SER A 137 1.03 -44.57 -4.78
N VAL A 138 1.44 -43.46 -4.17
CA VAL A 138 0.54 -42.41 -3.67
C VAL A 138 0.90 -41.09 -4.32
N GLU A 139 -0.11 -40.38 -4.79
CA GLU A 139 0.06 -39.03 -5.30
C GLU A 139 -0.25 -38.01 -4.19
N VAL A 140 0.70 -37.11 -3.92
CA VAL A 140 0.64 -36.17 -2.81
C VAL A 140 0.29 -34.78 -3.33
N PHE A 141 -0.71 -34.18 -2.70
CA PHE A 141 -1.20 -32.84 -2.99
C PHE A 141 -1.19 -32.02 -1.70
N GLU A 142 -0.71 -30.78 -1.74
CA GLU A 142 -0.92 -29.83 -0.65
C GLU A 142 -2.39 -29.41 -0.66
N ALA A 143 -3.08 -29.62 0.46
CA ALA A 143 -4.49 -29.30 0.59
C ALA A 143 -4.64 -27.81 0.90
N THR A 144 -4.66 -26.98 -0.14
CA THR A 144 -5.21 -25.62 -0.04
C THR A 144 -6.71 -25.67 -0.20
N THR A 145 -7.44 -25.90 0.89
CA THR A 145 -8.86 -25.54 0.91
C THR A 145 -8.92 -24.01 0.89
N GLY A 146 -9.20 -23.43 -0.28
CA GLY A 146 -9.32 -21.98 -0.41
C GLY A 146 -10.30 -21.41 0.61
N ALA A 147 -10.08 -20.17 1.02
CA ALA A 147 -11.09 -19.42 1.78
C ALA A 147 -12.43 -19.52 1.03
N SER A 148 -13.45 -20.05 1.69
CA SER A 148 -14.80 -20.15 1.11
C SER A 148 -15.51 -18.81 1.32
N ASN A 149 -15.86 -18.13 0.22
CA ASN A 149 -16.71 -16.94 0.26
C ASN A 149 -18.20 -17.27 0.44
N THR A 150 -18.57 -18.56 0.37
CA THR A 150 -19.95 -19.03 0.46
C THR A 150 -20.65 -18.70 1.78
N GLY A 151 -19.89 -18.44 2.86
CA GLY A 151 -20.46 -18.13 4.18
C GLY A 151 -20.71 -16.65 4.45
N ALA A 152 -20.42 -15.76 3.49
CA ALA A 152 -20.63 -14.33 3.64
C ALA A 152 -22.11 -13.93 3.80
N GLY A 153 -23.03 -14.71 3.22
CA GLY A 153 -24.50 -14.63 3.42
C GLY A 153 -25.04 -15.59 4.49
N GLY A 154 -24.15 -16.21 5.28
CA GLY A 154 -24.46 -17.22 6.28
C GLY A 154 -23.89 -18.60 5.92
N GLY A 155 -23.46 -19.37 6.93
CA GLY A 155 -22.83 -20.67 6.75
C GLY A 155 -21.36 -20.69 7.18
N ARG A 156 -20.61 -21.73 6.78
CA ARG A 156 -19.23 -21.93 7.22
C ARG A 156 -18.22 -21.25 6.30
N ILE A 157 -17.38 -20.40 6.87
CA ILE A 157 -16.17 -19.85 6.24
C ILE A 157 -14.94 -20.51 6.87
N ARG A 158 -13.80 -20.45 6.16
CA ARG A 158 -12.51 -20.90 6.68
C ARG A 158 -11.48 -19.79 6.55
N ILE A 159 -10.81 -19.51 7.66
CA ILE A 159 -9.65 -18.62 7.71
C ILE A 159 -8.39 -19.49 7.55
N ASP A 160 -7.50 -19.14 6.63
CA ASP A 160 -6.22 -19.83 6.42
C ASP A 160 -5.08 -18.80 6.20
N LYS A 161 -4.74 -18.10 7.28
CA LYS A 161 -3.66 -17.11 7.33
C LYS A 161 -2.66 -17.47 8.43
N PRO A 162 -1.94 -18.62 8.30
CA PRO A 162 -1.04 -19.13 9.34
C PRO A 162 0.16 -18.22 9.62
N ASP A 163 0.49 -17.33 8.68
CA ASP A 163 1.58 -16.37 8.79
C ASP A 163 1.12 -14.93 9.01
N LEU A 164 -0.16 -14.72 9.39
CA LEU A 164 -0.76 -13.38 9.58
C LEU A 164 0.07 -12.48 10.50
N PHE A 165 0.75 -13.08 11.48
CA PHE A 165 1.62 -12.40 12.43
C PHE A 165 3.07 -12.90 12.36
N GLY A 166 3.53 -13.29 11.16
CA GLY A 166 4.91 -13.71 10.90
C GLY A 166 5.19 -15.20 11.13
N GLY A 167 4.13 -16.02 11.23
CA GLY A 167 4.24 -17.48 11.26
C GLY A 167 4.85 -18.00 12.57
N GLU A 168 5.22 -19.28 12.59
CA GLU A 168 5.78 -19.93 13.79
C GLU A 168 7.09 -19.29 14.28
N SER A 169 7.76 -18.49 13.44
CA SER A 169 8.97 -17.75 13.79
C SER A 169 8.72 -16.45 14.57
N ARG A 170 7.46 -16.02 14.71
CA ARG A 170 7.06 -14.84 15.51
C ARG A 170 5.87 -15.13 16.41
N GLU A 171 4.64 -14.87 15.95
CA GLU A 171 3.42 -15.04 16.77
C GLU A 171 2.41 -16.03 16.16
N GLY A 172 2.71 -16.60 15.00
CA GLY A 172 1.83 -17.49 14.25
C GLY A 172 0.86 -16.72 13.35
N GLY A 173 -0.39 -17.17 13.36
CA GLY A 173 -1.46 -16.65 12.51
C GLY A 173 -2.78 -17.33 12.81
N ILE A 174 -3.78 -17.12 11.96
CA ILE A 174 -5.15 -17.57 12.21
C ILE A 174 -5.54 -18.64 11.23
N ARG A 175 -6.01 -19.78 11.75
CA ARG A 175 -6.41 -20.91 10.92
C ARG A 175 -7.57 -21.70 11.53
N GLY A 176 -8.65 -21.86 10.79
CA GLY A 176 -9.76 -22.70 11.22
C GLY A 176 -11.11 -22.28 10.66
N ASP A 177 -12.12 -23.06 11.01
CA ASP A 177 -13.48 -22.87 10.53
C ASP A 177 -14.24 -21.91 11.46
N VAL A 178 -14.98 -20.99 10.84
CA VAL A 178 -15.87 -20.05 11.51
C VAL A 178 -17.26 -20.21 10.89
N ASP A 179 -18.28 -20.48 11.70
CA ASP A 179 -19.65 -20.46 11.24
C ASP A 179 -20.23 -19.05 11.40
N VAL A 180 -20.73 -18.49 10.30
CA VAL A 180 -21.47 -17.23 10.25
C VAL A 180 -22.95 -17.53 10.43
N LEU A 181 -23.52 -17.05 11.52
CA LEU A 181 -24.95 -17.14 11.83
C LEU A 181 -25.58 -15.77 11.57
N MET A 182 -26.44 -15.67 10.56
CA MET A 182 -27.07 -14.39 10.21
C MET A 182 -28.21 -14.01 11.15
N GLY A 183 -28.80 -14.96 11.87
CA GLY A 183 -29.93 -14.69 12.76
C GLY A 183 -31.28 -14.65 12.04
N GLY A 184 -31.38 -15.18 10.81
CA GLY A 184 -32.65 -15.28 10.09
C GLY A 184 -33.68 -16.19 10.79
N PRO A 185 -34.99 -16.04 10.49
CA PRO A 185 -36.06 -16.80 11.17
C PRO A 185 -35.97 -18.31 10.96
N GLY A 186 -35.42 -18.76 9.82
CA GLY A 186 -35.19 -20.18 9.51
C GLY A 186 -33.92 -20.78 10.12
N GLN A 187 -33.11 -19.99 10.86
CA GLN A 187 -31.85 -20.48 11.43
C GLN A 187 -32.09 -21.61 12.43
N GLY A 188 -31.32 -22.70 12.27
CA GLY A 188 -31.30 -23.84 13.19
C GLY A 188 -30.15 -23.75 14.20
N PRO A 189 -30.14 -24.62 15.23
CA PRO A 189 -29.02 -24.71 16.17
C PRO A 189 -27.70 -25.02 15.46
N ASN A 190 -26.61 -24.38 15.89
CA ASN A 190 -25.27 -24.66 15.37
C ASN A 190 -24.80 -26.04 15.81
N ASP A 191 -24.29 -26.83 14.88
CA ASP A 191 -23.86 -28.22 15.09
C ASP A 191 -22.69 -28.34 16.08
N TYR A 192 -21.71 -27.43 16.04
CA TYR A 192 -20.57 -27.46 16.96
C TYR A 192 -20.95 -27.07 18.37
N LEU A 193 -21.74 -26.02 18.55
CA LEU A 193 -22.22 -25.64 19.88
C LEU A 193 -23.06 -26.76 20.48
N ALA A 194 -23.99 -27.34 19.70
CA ALA A 194 -24.81 -28.47 20.15
C ALA A 194 -23.94 -29.67 20.57
N ALA A 195 -22.91 -30.01 19.79
CA ALA A 195 -21.99 -31.09 20.12
C ALA A 195 -21.15 -30.79 21.39
N ARG A 196 -20.76 -29.53 21.62
CA ARG A 196 -19.96 -29.13 22.80
C ARG A 196 -20.78 -28.99 24.08
N MET A 197 -22.07 -28.70 23.96
CA MET A 197 -22.97 -28.41 25.10
C MET A 197 -24.00 -29.52 25.37
N GLY A 198 -23.94 -30.65 24.66
CA GLY A 198 -24.84 -31.80 24.89
C GLY A 198 -26.24 -31.65 24.30
N GLY A 199 -26.41 -30.80 23.28
CA GLY A 199 -27.66 -30.66 22.50
C GLY A 199 -28.54 -29.47 22.89
N ASP A 200 -28.42 -28.94 24.11
CA ASP A 200 -29.25 -27.83 24.62
C ASP A 200 -28.70 -26.45 24.20
N VAL A 201 -28.79 -26.13 22.91
CA VAL A 201 -28.31 -24.84 22.37
C VAL A 201 -29.41 -24.13 21.56
N PRO A 202 -29.70 -22.84 21.84
CA PRO A 202 -30.62 -22.05 21.04
C PRO A 202 -30.16 -21.90 19.59
N ALA A 203 -31.10 -21.62 18.68
CA ALA A 203 -30.77 -21.29 17.29
C ALA A 203 -30.27 -19.84 17.10
N TYR A 204 -30.24 -19.02 18.17
CA TYR A 204 -29.82 -17.61 18.16
C TYR A 204 -30.43 -16.78 17.02
N ARG A 205 -31.73 -16.94 16.80
CA ARG A 205 -32.49 -16.14 15.81
C ARG A 205 -32.55 -14.68 16.28
N GLY A 206 -32.57 -13.74 15.34
CA GLY A 206 -32.50 -12.30 15.59
C GLY A 206 -31.10 -11.78 15.93
N LEU A 207 -30.07 -12.64 15.93
CA LEU A 207 -28.69 -12.27 16.26
C LEU A 207 -27.72 -12.68 15.16
N CYS A 208 -27.00 -11.70 14.60
CA CYS A 208 -25.85 -11.97 13.75
C CYS A 208 -24.64 -12.30 14.65
N SER A 209 -24.00 -13.44 14.42
CA SER A 209 -22.92 -13.93 15.27
C SER A 209 -21.93 -14.85 14.55
N LEU A 210 -20.74 -15.00 15.12
CA LEU A 210 -19.68 -15.92 14.66
C LEU A 210 -19.47 -17.05 15.65
N VAL A 211 -19.35 -18.29 15.18
CA VAL A 211 -18.93 -19.43 15.98
C VAL A 211 -17.57 -19.92 15.50
N LEU A 212 -16.53 -19.68 16.30
CA LEU A 212 -15.18 -20.17 16.04
C LEU A 212 -15.08 -21.62 16.50
N ARG A 213 -14.70 -22.53 15.60
CA ARG A 213 -14.63 -23.97 15.87
C ARG A 213 -13.20 -24.40 16.21
N GLN A 214 -12.72 -24.05 17.40
CA GLN A 214 -11.32 -24.30 17.82
C GLN A 214 -10.30 -23.70 16.83
N VAL A 215 -10.58 -22.47 16.38
CA VAL A 215 -9.72 -21.75 15.43
C VAL A 215 -8.34 -21.54 16.06
N TYR A 216 -7.29 -22.00 15.39
CA TYR A 216 -5.91 -21.74 15.77
C TYR A 216 -5.64 -20.23 15.70
N LEU A 217 -5.05 -19.69 16.76
CA LEU A 217 -4.77 -18.26 16.95
C LEU A 217 -3.27 -17.93 16.99
N GLY A 218 -2.41 -18.92 16.79
CA GLY A 218 -0.97 -18.74 16.88
C GLY A 218 -0.36 -19.32 18.15
N ILE A 219 0.82 -18.82 18.49
CA ILE A 219 1.62 -19.25 19.64
C ILE A 219 1.61 -18.25 20.80
N ASN A 220 0.87 -17.14 20.63
CA ASN A 220 0.69 -16.12 21.65
C ASN A 220 -0.56 -16.44 22.52
N PRO A 221 -0.45 -16.47 23.86
CA PRO A 221 -1.59 -16.71 24.75
C PRO A 221 -2.63 -15.57 24.76
N TYR A 222 -2.27 -14.37 24.30
CA TYR A 222 -3.18 -13.22 24.33
C TYR A 222 -4.13 -13.22 23.13
N LEU A 223 -5.43 -13.11 23.41
CA LEU A 223 -6.45 -12.95 22.38
C LEU A 223 -6.32 -11.55 21.76
N LYS A 224 -5.84 -11.51 20.52
CA LYS A 224 -5.77 -10.29 19.73
C LYS A 224 -7.18 -9.73 19.45
N PRO A 225 -7.36 -8.40 19.32
CA PRO A 225 -8.67 -7.80 19.04
C PRO A 225 -9.26 -8.29 17.71
N TRP A 226 -10.52 -8.72 17.71
CA TRP A 226 -11.28 -9.07 16.49
C TRP A 226 -12.21 -7.92 16.13
N ALA A 227 -12.27 -7.57 14.85
CA ALA A 227 -13.24 -6.62 14.31
C ALA A 227 -13.90 -7.23 13.05
N VAL A 228 -15.17 -6.90 12.84
CA VAL A 228 -15.96 -7.46 11.74
C VAL A 228 -16.65 -6.32 11.00
N ARG A 229 -16.47 -6.26 9.68
CA ARG A 229 -17.22 -5.37 8.80
C ARG A 229 -18.40 -6.13 8.22
N LEU A 230 -19.60 -5.57 8.33
CA LEU A 230 -20.84 -6.15 7.82
C LEU A 230 -21.67 -5.08 7.10
N THR A 231 -22.59 -5.52 6.24
CA THR A 231 -23.54 -4.66 5.53
C THR A 231 -24.96 -5.03 5.91
N ARG A 232 -25.78 -4.03 6.24
CA ARG A 232 -27.21 -4.18 6.49
C ARG A 232 -27.95 -2.99 5.87
N VAL A 233 -28.35 -3.16 4.63
CA VAL A 233 -28.93 -2.16 3.75
C VAL A 233 -30.20 -2.71 3.11
N LEU A 234 -30.17 -3.93 2.57
CA LEU A 234 -31.29 -4.55 1.84
C LEU A 234 -32.21 -5.38 2.74
N THR A 235 -31.79 -5.61 3.98
CA THR A 235 -32.52 -6.39 4.99
C THR A 235 -33.19 -5.48 6.02
N GLY A 236 -34.52 -5.61 6.15
CA GLY A 236 -35.34 -4.92 7.14
C GLY A 236 -35.61 -5.75 8.41
N GLU A 237 -36.66 -5.38 9.16
CA GLU A 237 -37.10 -6.06 10.39
C GLU A 237 -37.34 -7.56 10.14
N ALA A 238 -36.82 -8.41 11.04
CA ALA A 238 -36.94 -9.87 11.00
C ALA A 238 -36.53 -10.55 9.66
N GLY A 239 -35.76 -9.88 8.80
CA GLY A 239 -35.34 -10.41 7.49
C GLY A 239 -36.29 -10.13 6.34
N ALA A 240 -37.26 -9.24 6.52
CA ALA A 240 -38.05 -8.72 5.40
C ALA A 240 -37.17 -7.95 4.41
N ALA A 241 -37.62 -7.83 3.16
CA ALA A 241 -36.98 -6.94 2.20
C ALA A 241 -37.07 -5.49 2.69
N GLN A 242 -36.00 -4.71 2.50
CA GLN A 242 -35.98 -3.29 2.85
C GLN A 242 -37.03 -2.52 2.03
N TRP A 243 -37.59 -1.47 2.64
CA TRP A 243 -38.44 -0.52 1.92
C TRP A 243 -37.65 0.17 0.81
N TYR A 244 -38.24 0.28 -0.38
CA TYR A 244 -37.64 0.94 -1.55
C TYR A 244 -36.19 0.48 -1.84
N PRO A 245 -35.98 -0.82 -2.10
CA PRO A 245 -34.65 -1.44 -2.13
C PRO A 245 -33.76 -0.90 -3.26
N GLU A 246 -34.35 -0.41 -4.35
CA GLU A 246 -33.63 0.18 -5.48
C GLU A 246 -32.89 1.46 -5.11
N LYS A 247 -33.26 2.10 -3.99
CA LYS A 247 -32.67 3.35 -3.48
C LYS A 247 -32.04 3.20 -2.10
N ALA A 248 -32.11 2.03 -1.49
CA ALA A 248 -31.59 1.77 -0.15
C ALA A 248 -30.06 1.80 -0.10
N ALA A 249 -29.41 1.20 -1.11
CA ALA A 249 -27.95 1.12 -1.22
C ALA A 249 -27.40 2.29 -2.02
N ILE A 250 -26.53 3.09 -1.39
CA ILE A 250 -25.79 4.16 -2.05
C ILE A 250 -24.33 3.73 -2.12
N VAL A 251 -23.86 3.46 -3.34
CA VAL A 251 -22.46 3.10 -3.58
C VAL A 251 -21.67 4.39 -3.86
N PRO A 252 -20.62 4.67 -3.08
CA PRO A 252 -19.74 5.82 -3.28
C PRO A 252 -19.03 5.79 -4.63
N GLU A 253 -18.51 6.93 -5.05
CA GLU A 253 -17.67 7.06 -6.24
C GLU A 253 -16.47 6.10 -6.20
N ALA A 254 -16.08 5.59 -7.37
CA ALA A 254 -15.00 4.62 -7.48
C ALA A 254 -13.64 5.28 -7.16
N ASN A 255 -13.02 4.88 -6.05
CA ASN A 255 -11.67 5.26 -5.68
C ASN A 255 -10.79 3.99 -5.63
N ILE A 256 -10.08 3.73 -6.73
CA ILE A 256 -9.26 2.52 -6.89
C ILE A 256 -7.89 2.87 -7.46
N SER A 257 -6.85 2.31 -6.87
CA SER A 257 -5.45 2.43 -7.28
C SER A 257 -4.75 1.07 -7.12
N ASP A 258 -3.64 0.86 -7.80
CA ASP A 258 -2.87 -0.40 -7.77
C ASP A 258 -3.69 -1.63 -8.19
N ALA A 259 -4.63 -1.45 -9.12
CA ALA A 259 -5.49 -2.50 -9.64
C ALA A 259 -5.21 -2.81 -11.11
N ALA A 260 -5.38 -4.07 -11.48
CA ALA A 260 -5.52 -4.54 -12.84
C ALA A 260 -7.01 -4.79 -13.11
N ILE A 261 -7.63 -3.89 -13.87
CA ILE A 261 -9.06 -3.83 -14.14
C ILE A 261 -9.32 -4.32 -15.57
N TYR A 262 -10.09 -5.39 -15.69
CA TYR A 262 -10.49 -5.99 -16.96
C TYR A 262 -11.99 -5.80 -17.16
N ILE A 263 -12.40 -4.98 -18.12
CA ILE A 263 -13.80 -4.65 -18.38
C ILE A 263 -14.24 -5.39 -19.65
N ALA A 264 -15.05 -6.43 -19.50
CA ALA A 264 -15.60 -7.24 -20.59
C ALA A 264 -17.02 -6.78 -20.92
N LEU A 265 -17.20 -6.19 -22.09
CA LEU A 265 -18.45 -5.60 -22.55
C LEU A 265 -19.06 -6.40 -23.70
N ASP A 266 -20.26 -6.91 -23.47
CA ASP A 266 -21.05 -7.58 -24.49
C ASP A 266 -21.43 -6.60 -25.62
N VAL A 267 -21.06 -6.96 -26.84
CA VAL A 267 -21.41 -6.27 -28.09
C VAL A 267 -22.05 -7.24 -29.08
N SER A 268 -22.80 -8.22 -28.58
CA SER A 268 -23.71 -9.05 -29.36
C SER A 268 -24.84 -8.23 -29.98
N GLY A 269 -25.58 -8.83 -30.91
CA GLY A 269 -26.71 -8.16 -31.59
C GLY A 269 -27.83 -7.74 -30.64
N SER A 270 -28.02 -8.45 -29.52
CA SER A 270 -29.03 -8.11 -28.51
C SER A 270 -28.65 -6.89 -27.67
N MET A 271 -27.38 -6.47 -27.69
CA MET A 271 -26.91 -5.25 -27.02
C MET A 271 -27.12 -3.97 -27.84
N SER A 272 -27.58 -4.07 -29.09
CA SER A 272 -27.70 -2.93 -30.00
C SER A 272 -28.70 -1.86 -29.51
N GLY A 273 -28.50 -0.60 -29.91
CA GLY A 273 -29.42 0.50 -29.62
C GLY A 273 -29.26 1.08 -28.20
N THR A 274 -30.34 1.13 -27.42
CA THR A 274 -30.37 1.80 -26.11
C THR A 274 -29.51 1.11 -25.06
N ARG A 275 -29.32 -0.21 -25.16
CA ARG A 275 -28.43 -0.98 -24.27
C ARG A 275 -26.97 -0.59 -24.48
N MET A 276 -26.47 -0.63 -25.73
CA MET A 276 -25.11 -0.19 -26.06
C MET A 276 -24.89 1.29 -25.76
N SER A 277 -25.89 2.14 -26.00
CA SER A 277 -25.80 3.56 -25.66
C SER A 277 -25.59 3.78 -24.16
N ALA A 278 -26.32 3.05 -23.30
CA ALA A 278 -26.14 3.11 -21.85
C ALA A 278 -24.79 2.51 -21.42
N GLN A 279 -24.39 1.38 -22.01
CA GLN A 279 -23.13 0.71 -21.72
C GLN A 279 -21.92 1.62 -21.98
N LYS A 280 -21.87 2.27 -23.15
CA LYS A 280 -20.77 3.18 -23.49
C LYS A 280 -20.71 4.39 -22.57
N ALA A 281 -21.83 5.07 -22.39
CA ALA A 281 -21.89 6.29 -21.58
C ALA A 281 -21.59 5.99 -20.10
N GLY A 282 -22.07 4.85 -19.58
CA GLY A 282 -21.80 4.44 -18.20
C GLY A 282 -20.34 4.04 -17.98
N VAL A 283 -19.75 3.21 -18.84
CA VAL A 283 -18.34 2.84 -18.70
C VAL A 283 -17.41 4.05 -18.88
N ALA A 284 -17.73 4.97 -19.80
CA ALA A 284 -16.97 6.22 -19.97
C ALA A 284 -17.02 7.10 -18.71
N ALA A 285 -18.20 7.23 -18.07
CA ALA A 285 -18.33 7.95 -16.81
C ALA A 285 -17.55 7.28 -15.68
N LEU A 286 -17.56 5.95 -15.59
CA LEU A 286 -16.76 5.19 -14.62
C LEU A 286 -15.26 5.42 -14.82
N ILE A 287 -14.77 5.40 -16.06
CA ILE A 287 -13.35 5.67 -16.38
C ILE A 287 -12.95 7.06 -15.88
N ARG A 288 -13.82 8.06 -16.09
CA ARG A 288 -13.60 9.43 -15.60
C ARG A 288 -13.57 9.51 -14.08
N GLU A 289 -14.45 8.79 -13.40
CA GLU A 289 -14.44 8.70 -11.93
C GLU A 289 -13.15 8.07 -11.41
N ILE A 290 -12.73 6.94 -11.99
CA ILE A 290 -11.47 6.28 -11.63
C ILE A 290 -10.29 7.23 -11.88
N ALA A 291 -10.27 7.94 -13.01
CA ALA A 291 -9.22 8.91 -13.34
C ALA A 291 -9.15 10.06 -12.31
N ALA A 292 -10.29 10.49 -11.77
CA ALA A 292 -10.35 11.54 -10.77
C ALA A 292 -9.90 11.07 -9.38
N GLY A 293 -9.97 9.77 -9.09
CA GLY A 293 -9.63 9.18 -7.79
C GLY A 293 -8.30 8.43 -7.72
N VAL A 294 -7.66 8.11 -8.86
CA VAL A 294 -6.43 7.30 -8.90
C VAL A 294 -5.24 8.02 -8.23
N ASP A 295 -4.47 7.26 -7.47
CA ASP A 295 -3.15 7.62 -6.95
C ASP A 295 -2.12 7.50 -8.09
N PRO A 296 -1.50 8.62 -8.54
CA PRO A 296 -0.53 8.60 -9.63
C PRO A 296 0.70 7.73 -9.35
N ASP A 297 1.06 7.53 -8.08
CA ASP A 297 2.21 6.70 -7.68
C ASP A 297 1.88 5.20 -7.66
N ARG A 298 0.58 4.85 -7.74
CA ARG A 298 0.07 3.49 -7.77
C ARG A 298 -0.94 3.32 -8.92
N PRO A 299 -0.49 3.46 -10.17
CA PRO A 299 -1.40 3.58 -11.29
C PRO A 299 -2.08 2.25 -11.62
N ASN A 300 -3.30 2.33 -12.13
CA ASN A 300 -4.07 1.16 -12.55
C ASN A 300 -3.63 0.66 -13.92
N ASP A 301 -3.78 -0.64 -14.15
CA ASP A 301 -3.81 -1.23 -15.48
C ASP A 301 -5.27 -1.43 -15.89
N ILE A 302 -5.64 -1.00 -17.08
CA ILE A 302 -7.02 -1.13 -17.59
C ILE A 302 -7.00 -1.80 -18.95
N ARG A 303 -7.73 -2.90 -19.09
CA ARG A 303 -8.09 -3.49 -20.39
C ARG A 303 -9.60 -3.47 -20.54
N ILE A 304 -10.09 -2.95 -21.66
CA ILE A 304 -11.50 -3.04 -22.06
C ILE A 304 -11.58 -3.98 -23.25
N VAL A 305 -12.44 -4.99 -23.17
CA VAL A 305 -12.66 -6.00 -24.20
C VAL A 305 -14.12 -5.99 -24.63
N LEU A 306 -14.34 -5.78 -25.91
CA LEU A 306 -15.64 -5.94 -26.55
C LEU A 306 -15.75 -7.37 -27.07
N TRP A 307 -16.82 -8.09 -26.72
CA TRP A 307 -16.99 -9.49 -27.09
C TRP A 307 -18.39 -9.80 -27.63
N ASN A 308 -18.48 -10.78 -28.52
CA ASN A 308 -19.72 -11.38 -29.00
C ASN A 308 -19.53 -12.90 -29.13
N VAL A 309 -19.49 -13.48 -30.33
CA VAL A 309 -19.06 -14.86 -30.56
C VAL A 309 -17.54 -15.04 -30.40
N ALA A 310 -16.78 -13.95 -30.53
CA ALA A 310 -15.34 -13.84 -30.31
C ALA A 310 -15.00 -12.44 -29.77
N VAL A 311 -13.72 -12.16 -29.52
CA VAL A 311 -13.28 -10.79 -29.21
C VAL A 311 -13.48 -9.90 -30.44
N ALA A 312 -14.32 -8.87 -30.31
CA ALA A 312 -14.66 -7.92 -31.37
C ALA A 312 -13.72 -6.70 -31.39
N GLY A 313 -13.05 -6.41 -30.27
CA GLY A 313 -12.02 -5.40 -30.16
C GLY A 313 -11.57 -5.21 -28.72
N SER A 314 -10.36 -4.71 -28.50
CA SER A 314 -9.86 -4.41 -27.16
C SER A 314 -8.93 -3.19 -27.15
N ILE A 315 -8.81 -2.56 -26.00
CA ILE A 315 -7.84 -1.50 -25.71
C ILE A 315 -7.21 -1.79 -24.35
N GLU A 316 -5.89 -1.64 -24.26
CA GLU A 316 -5.13 -1.83 -23.01
C GLU A 316 -4.31 -0.57 -22.73
N ARG A 317 -4.29 -0.17 -21.45
CA ARG A 317 -3.37 0.81 -20.87
C ARG A 317 -2.78 0.23 -19.59
N ARG A 318 -1.48 0.41 -19.40
CA ARG A 318 -0.71 -0.06 -18.25
C ARG A 318 -0.15 1.14 -17.53
N ASN A 319 -0.15 1.10 -16.21
CA ASN A 319 0.27 2.23 -15.39
C ASN A 319 -0.34 3.55 -15.89
N THR A 320 -1.67 3.51 -16.05
CA THR A 320 -2.50 4.52 -16.72
C THR A 320 -2.30 5.91 -16.10
N GLY A 321 -1.84 6.88 -16.89
CA GLY A 321 -1.78 8.30 -16.52
C GLY A 321 -3.04 9.07 -16.97
N PRO A 322 -3.13 10.38 -16.66
CA PRO A 322 -4.30 11.20 -17.03
C PRO A 322 -4.68 11.16 -18.52
N ASP A 323 -3.68 11.20 -19.41
CA ASP A 323 -3.91 11.15 -20.87
C ASP A 323 -4.41 9.77 -21.32
N ASP A 324 -3.97 8.70 -20.67
CA ASP A 324 -4.43 7.35 -20.98
C ASP A 324 -5.90 7.15 -20.59
N TYR A 325 -6.32 7.71 -19.45
CA TYR A 325 -7.73 7.74 -19.04
C TYR A 325 -8.59 8.51 -20.03
N ALA A 326 -8.15 9.69 -20.47
CA ALA A 326 -8.85 10.47 -21.49
C ALA A 326 -8.94 9.70 -22.82
N ALA A 327 -7.89 8.96 -23.20
CA ALA A 327 -7.89 8.13 -24.41
C ALA A 327 -8.87 6.95 -24.30
N LEU A 328 -8.94 6.28 -23.14
CA LEU A 328 -9.89 5.20 -22.87
C LEU A 328 -11.34 5.72 -22.91
N GLU A 329 -11.61 6.88 -22.31
CA GLU A 329 -12.92 7.54 -22.33
C GLU A 329 -13.35 7.88 -23.76
N ALA A 330 -12.48 8.54 -24.52
CA ALA A 330 -12.75 8.92 -25.91
C ALA A 330 -12.98 7.69 -26.80
N TRP A 331 -12.20 6.62 -26.61
CA TRP A 331 -12.39 5.36 -27.33
C TRP A 331 -13.75 4.74 -27.02
N MET A 332 -14.16 4.72 -25.75
CA MET A 332 -15.44 4.17 -25.32
C MET A 332 -16.64 4.95 -25.91
N LEU A 333 -16.58 6.28 -25.91
CA LEU A 333 -17.62 7.14 -26.48
C LEU A 333 -17.68 7.05 -28.01
N GLY A 334 -16.57 6.71 -28.67
CA GLY A 334 -16.46 6.56 -30.13
C GLY A 334 -17.08 5.30 -30.72
N LEU A 335 -17.42 4.28 -29.92
CA LEU A 335 -17.97 3.01 -30.43
C LEU A 335 -19.34 3.17 -31.12
N SER A 336 -19.72 2.25 -32.01
CA SER A 336 -21.06 2.26 -32.59
C SER A 336 -22.12 1.84 -31.58
N ASN A 337 -23.33 2.42 -31.64
CA ASN A 337 -24.49 1.89 -30.92
C ASN A 337 -25.10 0.67 -31.64
N PHE A 338 -24.67 0.38 -32.87
CA PHE A 338 -25.07 -0.80 -33.62
C PHE A 338 -24.05 -1.93 -33.42
N THR A 339 -24.53 -3.05 -32.90
CA THR A 339 -23.75 -4.25 -32.60
C THR A 339 -24.39 -5.48 -33.26
N ASN A 340 -23.62 -6.57 -33.45
CA ASN A 340 -24.08 -7.79 -34.12
C ASN A 340 -23.29 -9.02 -33.62
N GLY A 341 -23.80 -10.23 -33.86
CA GLY A 341 -23.23 -11.49 -33.42
C GLY A 341 -23.98 -12.11 -32.23
N GLY A 342 -23.73 -13.38 -31.95
CA GLY A 342 -24.25 -14.09 -30.77
C GLY A 342 -23.48 -13.76 -29.48
N THR A 343 -23.95 -14.32 -28.36
CA THR A 343 -23.49 -13.99 -27.00
C THR A 343 -22.68 -15.15 -26.41
N SER A 344 -21.40 -15.25 -26.73
CA SER A 344 -20.52 -16.33 -26.23
C SER A 344 -19.71 -15.88 -25.02
N PHE A 345 -20.12 -16.27 -23.80
CA PHE A 345 -19.48 -15.81 -22.55
C PHE A 345 -17.98 -16.12 -22.48
N ASN A 346 -17.51 -17.22 -23.07
CA ASN A 346 -16.09 -17.56 -23.08
C ASN A 346 -15.22 -16.56 -23.87
N ALA A 347 -15.81 -15.84 -24.83
CA ALA A 347 -15.10 -14.79 -25.56
C ALA A 347 -14.73 -13.61 -24.64
N ALA A 348 -15.55 -13.32 -23.63
CA ALA A 348 -15.30 -12.27 -22.65
C ALA A 348 -13.97 -12.44 -21.90
N PHE A 349 -13.56 -13.68 -21.65
CA PHE A 349 -12.38 -14.02 -20.85
C PHE A 349 -11.16 -14.41 -21.68
N ALA A 350 -11.24 -14.38 -23.01
CA ALA A 350 -10.18 -14.87 -23.90
C ALA A 350 -8.83 -14.16 -23.70
N GLU A 351 -8.83 -12.87 -23.36
CA GLU A 351 -7.62 -12.07 -23.15
C GLU A 351 -7.24 -11.88 -21.67
N ALA A 352 -8.04 -12.41 -20.74
CA ALA A 352 -7.88 -12.17 -19.30
C ALA A 352 -6.58 -12.78 -18.75
N ASN A 353 -6.22 -14.01 -19.14
CA ASN A 353 -4.98 -14.65 -18.68
C ASN A 353 -3.73 -13.85 -19.09
N ALA A 354 -3.68 -13.44 -20.37
CA ALA A 354 -2.58 -12.63 -20.88
C ALA A 354 -2.50 -11.26 -20.18
N PHE A 355 -3.65 -10.65 -19.90
CA PHE A 355 -3.70 -9.39 -19.16
C PHE A 355 -3.13 -9.52 -17.74
N PHE A 356 -3.56 -10.54 -16.99
CA PHE A 356 -3.21 -10.69 -15.58
C PHE A 356 -1.83 -11.30 -15.33
N ALA A 357 -1.22 -11.95 -16.32
CA ALA A 357 0.13 -12.52 -16.21
C ALA A 357 1.22 -11.47 -15.98
N VAL A 358 1.03 -10.25 -16.48
CA VAL A 358 2.04 -9.16 -16.45
C VAL A 358 1.76 -8.12 -15.35
N GLY A 359 0.60 -8.21 -14.67
CA GLY A 359 0.12 -7.19 -13.71
C GLY A 359 0.75 -7.22 -12.31
N GLY A 360 1.80 -8.03 -12.08
CA GLY A 360 2.50 -8.10 -10.79
C GLY A 360 1.58 -8.47 -9.60
N SER A 361 1.72 -7.73 -8.50
CA SER A 361 0.93 -7.89 -7.26
C SER A 361 -0.36 -7.08 -7.22
N LYS A 362 -0.75 -6.40 -8.31
CA LYS A 362 -1.94 -5.55 -8.36
C LYS A 362 -3.21 -6.34 -8.06
N ARG A 363 -4.22 -5.70 -7.44
CA ARG A 363 -5.55 -6.30 -7.23
C ARG A 363 -6.19 -6.57 -8.59
N ARG A 364 -6.70 -7.78 -8.82
CA ARG A 364 -7.28 -8.16 -10.11
C ARG A 364 -8.80 -8.12 -10.05
N ILE A 365 -9.40 -7.34 -10.94
CA ILE A 365 -10.86 -7.12 -11.00
C ILE A 365 -11.34 -7.35 -12.42
N VAL A 366 -12.42 -8.10 -12.58
CA VAL A 366 -13.16 -8.26 -13.83
C VAL A 366 -14.56 -7.67 -13.67
N ILE A 367 -14.92 -6.77 -14.58
CA ILE A 367 -16.30 -6.32 -14.77
C ILE A 367 -16.85 -7.06 -15.99
N PHE A 368 -17.86 -7.89 -15.78
CA PHE A 368 -18.53 -8.66 -16.83
C PHE A 368 -19.94 -8.09 -17.06
N VAL A 369 -20.14 -7.40 -18.19
CA VAL A 369 -21.43 -6.80 -18.56
C VAL A 369 -22.02 -7.56 -19.74
N THR A 370 -23.28 -7.98 -19.63
CA THR A 370 -24.05 -8.68 -20.66
C THR A 370 -25.53 -8.34 -20.53
N ASP A 371 -26.38 -8.78 -21.45
CA ASP A 371 -27.83 -8.82 -21.20
C ASP A 371 -28.26 -10.07 -20.44
N GLY A 372 -27.39 -11.06 -20.26
CA GLY A 372 -27.60 -12.22 -19.38
C GLY A 372 -28.02 -13.50 -20.10
N GLU A 373 -28.20 -13.48 -21.42
CA GLU A 373 -28.67 -14.64 -22.20
C GLU A 373 -27.58 -15.20 -23.14
N PRO A 374 -26.77 -16.19 -22.68
CA PRO A 374 -25.70 -16.77 -23.48
C PRO A 374 -26.23 -17.60 -24.66
N SER A 375 -25.59 -17.47 -25.81
CA SER A 375 -25.88 -18.25 -27.02
C SER A 375 -24.59 -18.66 -27.73
N PRO A 376 -24.18 -19.95 -27.67
CA PRO A 376 -24.86 -21.06 -27.01
C PRO A 376 -24.70 -21.04 -25.47
N VAL A 377 -25.63 -21.65 -24.74
CA VAL A 377 -25.58 -21.78 -23.26
C VAL A 377 -24.31 -22.51 -22.79
N SER A 378 -23.77 -23.44 -23.60
CA SER A 378 -22.50 -24.13 -23.29
C SER A 378 -21.28 -23.20 -23.20
N SER A 379 -21.38 -21.97 -23.72
CA SER A 379 -20.33 -20.95 -23.59
C SER A 379 -20.08 -20.55 -22.12
N VAL A 380 -21.06 -20.71 -21.23
CA VAL A 380 -20.90 -20.46 -19.79
C VAL A 380 -19.93 -21.44 -19.17
N ASP A 381 -20.06 -22.74 -19.46
CA ASP A 381 -19.15 -23.76 -18.95
C ASP A 381 -17.72 -23.59 -19.48
N ALA A 382 -17.60 -23.16 -20.74
CA ALA A 382 -16.32 -22.81 -21.35
C ALA A 382 -15.69 -21.57 -20.69
N ALA A 383 -16.48 -20.54 -20.35
CA ALA A 383 -16.00 -19.38 -19.61
C ALA A 383 -15.50 -19.77 -18.21
N LEU A 384 -16.26 -20.60 -17.49
CA LEU A 384 -15.87 -21.13 -16.18
C LEU A 384 -14.56 -21.94 -16.24
N ALA A 385 -14.31 -22.67 -17.33
CA ALA A 385 -13.05 -23.36 -17.53
C ALA A 385 -11.86 -22.38 -17.65
N ILE A 386 -12.04 -21.25 -18.34
CA ILE A 386 -11.02 -20.19 -18.43
C ILE A 386 -10.83 -19.51 -17.07
N ILE A 387 -11.91 -19.13 -16.39
CA ILE A 387 -11.88 -18.46 -15.08
C ILE A 387 -11.07 -19.26 -14.06
N ARG A 388 -11.21 -20.60 -14.04
CA ARG A 388 -10.45 -21.49 -13.14
C ARG A 388 -8.93 -21.45 -13.36
N THR A 389 -8.46 -20.95 -14.50
CA THR A 389 -7.03 -20.80 -14.80
C THR A 389 -6.50 -19.41 -14.45
N LEU A 390 -7.38 -18.44 -14.16
CA LEU A 390 -6.96 -17.10 -13.79
C LEU A 390 -6.28 -17.12 -12.41
N PRO A 391 -5.30 -16.23 -12.17
CA PRO A 391 -4.87 -15.93 -10.81
C PRO A 391 -6.07 -15.42 -9.97
N PRO A 392 -5.98 -15.41 -8.63
CA PRO A 392 -7.05 -14.91 -7.78
C PRO A 392 -7.55 -13.53 -8.25
N THR A 393 -8.82 -13.46 -8.64
CA THR A 393 -9.44 -12.33 -9.34
C THR A 393 -10.89 -12.21 -8.90
N ASP A 394 -11.35 -10.99 -8.61
CA ASP A 394 -12.74 -10.68 -8.31
C ASP A 394 -13.50 -10.48 -9.63
N ILE A 395 -14.63 -11.16 -9.83
CA ILE A 395 -15.43 -11.12 -11.06
C ILE A 395 -16.85 -10.70 -10.70
N HIS A 396 -17.23 -9.50 -11.13
CA HIS A 396 -18.54 -8.91 -10.90
C HIS A 396 -19.40 -8.97 -12.15
N GLY A 397 -20.60 -9.52 -12.03
CA GLY A 397 -21.55 -9.70 -13.12
C GLY A 397 -22.64 -8.63 -13.15
N PHE A 398 -22.95 -8.10 -14.32
CA PHE A 398 -24.00 -7.10 -14.51
C PHE A 398 -24.88 -7.45 -15.71
N ASN A 399 -26.19 -7.42 -15.51
CA ASN A 399 -27.17 -7.57 -16.57
C ASN A 399 -27.70 -6.22 -17.03
N ILE A 400 -27.82 -6.02 -18.33
CA ILE A 400 -28.57 -4.91 -18.92
C ILE A 400 -29.90 -5.44 -19.47
N ALA A 401 -30.99 -4.86 -18.98
CA ALA A 401 -32.39 -5.09 -19.36
C ALA A 401 -33.03 -6.43 -18.95
N LEU A 402 -32.41 -7.60 -19.17
CA LEU A 402 -33.07 -8.87 -18.85
C LEU A 402 -32.93 -9.20 -17.35
N ALA A 403 -34.07 -9.56 -16.74
CA ALA A 403 -34.16 -9.84 -15.31
C ALA A 403 -33.61 -11.22 -14.90
N ASP A 404 -33.47 -12.16 -15.85
CA ASP A 404 -32.88 -13.47 -15.57
C ASP A 404 -31.36 -13.34 -15.43
N THR A 405 -30.88 -13.43 -14.18
CA THR A 405 -29.46 -13.35 -13.85
C THR A 405 -28.81 -14.73 -13.70
N SER A 406 -29.55 -15.82 -13.91
CA SER A 406 -29.10 -17.18 -13.57
C SER A 406 -27.77 -17.58 -14.22
N TYR A 407 -27.52 -17.15 -15.47
CA TYR A 407 -26.26 -17.43 -16.16
C TYR A 407 -25.13 -16.50 -15.73
N THR A 408 -25.41 -15.20 -15.60
CA THR A 408 -24.43 -14.19 -15.15
C THR A 408 -23.98 -14.47 -13.72
N ALA A 409 -24.89 -14.87 -12.84
CA ALA A 409 -24.62 -15.24 -11.46
C ALA A 409 -23.74 -16.50 -11.33
N ARG A 410 -23.60 -17.30 -12.40
CA ARG A 410 -22.62 -18.39 -12.43
C ARG A 410 -21.21 -17.90 -12.71
N ILE A 411 -21.06 -16.80 -13.46
CA ILE A 411 -19.77 -16.18 -13.79
C ILE A 411 -19.28 -15.31 -12.65
N ASP A 412 -20.21 -14.62 -11.98
CA ASP A 412 -19.96 -13.81 -10.80
C ASP A 412 -19.39 -14.65 -9.65
N ASN A 413 -18.23 -14.25 -9.12
CA ASN A 413 -17.58 -14.93 -8.00
C ASN A 413 -17.59 -14.11 -6.70
N THR A 414 -18.36 -13.02 -6.69
CA THR A 414 -18.56 -12.07 -5.58
C THR A 414 -19.99 -12.08 -5.04
N PRO A 415 -20.68 -13.24 -4.89
CA PRO A 415 -22.14 -13.39 -4.85
C PRO A 415 -22.91 -12.58 -3.77
N VAL A 416 -22.20 -11.97 -2.83
CA VAL A 416 -22.72 -11.04 -1.83
C VAL A 416 -23.25 -9.75 -2.44
N ASP A 417 -22.70 -9.30 -3.57
CA ASP A 417 -23.22 -8.13 -4.29
C ASP A 417 -24.39 -8.47 -5.23
N GLY A 418 -24.56 -9.75 -5.58
CA GLY A 418 -25.57 -10.21 -6.52
C GLY A 418 -25.28 -9.69 -7.94
N VAL A 419 -26.21 -9.96 -8.87
CA VAL A 419 -26.10 -9.45 -10.25
C VAL A 419 -27.12 -8.32 -10.43
N PRO A 420 -26.70 -7.06 -10.50
CA PRO A 420 -27.61 -5.95 -10.76
C PRO A 420 -28.24 -6.06 -12.15
N VAL A 421 -29.53 -5.70 -12.25
CA VAL A 421 -30.27 -5.61 -13.51
C VAL A 421 -30.51 -4.15 -13.83
N ILE A 422 -29.77 -3.63 -14.82
CA ILE A 422 -29.78 -2.22 -15.20
C ILE A 422 -30.86 -1.97 -16.27
N PRO A 423 -31.74 -0.96 -16.09
CA PRO A 423 -32.69 -0.58 -17.12
C PRO A 423 -32.01 -0.17 -18.45
N PRO A 424 -32.55 -0.57 -19.62
CA PRO A 424 -31.98 -0.17 -20.89
C PRO A 424 -32.03 1.35 -21.04
N GLY A 425 -30.93 1.96 -21.48
CA GLY A 425 -30.85 3.41 -21.68
C GLY A 425 -30.53 4.24 -20.41
N ASN A 426 -30.24 3.62 -19.26
CA ASN A 426 -29.90 4.35 -18.03
C ASN A 426 -28.40 4.23 -17.66
N PRO A 427 -27.52 5.12 -18.19
CA PRO A 427 -26.09 5.07 -17.90
C PRO A 427 -25.75 5.40 -16.44
N GLN A 428 -26.57 6.22 -15.76
CA GLN A 428 -26.37 6.57 -14.35
C GLN A 428 -26.57 5.35 -13.45
N ALA A 429 -27.63 4.57 -13.69
CA ALA A 429 -27.86 3.31 -12.98
C ALA A 429 -26.74 2.28 -13.25
N LEU A 430 -26.16 2.28 -14.45
CA LEU A 430 -25.01 1.43 -14.76
C LEU A 430 -23.79 1.84 -13.95
N VAL A 431 -23.40 3.11 -13.97
CA VAL A 431 -22.26 3.61 -13.19
C VAL A 431 -22.44 3.31 -11.70
N ALA A 432 -23.61 3.61 -11.15
CA ALA A 432 -23.93 3.32 -9.75
C ALA A 432 -23.76 1.84 -9.41
N SER A 433 -24.18 0.94 -10.31
CA SER A 433 -23.99 -0.50 -10.14
C SER A 433 -22.51 -0.90 -10.23
N LEU A 434 -21.79 -0.39 -11.24
CA LEU A 434 -20.39 -0.73 -11.48
C LEU A 434 -19.45 -0.27 -10.35
N ARG A 435 -19.78 0.83 -9.66
CA ARG A 435 -19.03 1.29 -8.47
C ARG A 435 -18.94 0.20 -7.39
N GLY A 436 -19.92 -0.70 -7.32
CA GLY A 436 -19.97 -1.80 -6.37
C GLY A 436 -18.76 -2.73 -6.45
N ALA A 437 -18.12 -2.82 -7.63
CA ALA A 437 -16.93 -3.64 -7.84
C ALA A 437 -15.66 -3.09 -7.15
N PHE A 438 -15.65 -1.80 -6.77
CA PHE A 438 -14.45 -1.11 -6.32
C PHE A 438 -14.41 -0.79 -4.82
N GLY A 439 -15.56 -0.74 -4.14
CA GLY A 439 -15.69 -0.27 -2.76
C GLY A 439 -15.75 -1.36 -1.68
N ASN A 440 -15.77 -0.94 -0.40
CA ASN A 440 -15.89 -1.79 0.79
C ASN A 440 -17.35 -2.18 1.15
N GLY A 441 -18.28 -1.98 0.21
CA GLY A 441 -19.72 -2.15 0.39
C GLY A 441 -20.50 -0.84 0.20
N PRO A 442 -21.83 -0.91 0.04
CA PRO A 442 -22.68 0.27 -0.02
C PRO A 442 -22.86 0.90 1.36
N ASP A 443 -23.01 2.22 1.37
CA ASP A 443 -23.60 2.95 2.50
C ASP A 443 -25.13 2.89 2.43
N MET A 444 -25.80 3.08 3.56
CA MET A 444 -27.25 3.10 3.62
C MET A 444 -27.79 4.51 3.35
N ASN A 445 -28.88 4.57 2.59
CA ASN A 445 -29.59 5.82 2.36
C ASN A 445 -30.18 6.36 3.70
N PRO A 446 -29.86 7.61 4.09
CA PRO A 446 -30.29 8.18 5.36
C PRO A 446 -31.81 8.21 5.58
N ALA A 447 -32.60 8.35 4.51
CA ALA A 447 -34.06 8.28 4.60
C ALA A 447 -34.53 6.90 5.10
N HIS A 448 -33.85 5.83 4.68
CA HIS A 448 -34.11 4.47 5.13
C HIS A 448 -33.68 4.26 6.57
N ILE A 449 -32.54 4.83 6.99
CA ILE A 449 -32.07 4.78 8.39
C ILE A 449 -33.13 5.40 9.31
N ILE A 450 -33.57 6.63 9.01
CA ILE A 450 -34.58 7.34 9.81
C ILE A 450 -35.90 6.56 9.80
N ARG A 451 -36.35 6.10 8.63
CA ARG A 451 -37.59 5.32 8.53
C ARG A 451 -37.53 4.05 9.38
N GLU A 452 -36.39 3.36 9.40
CA GLU A 452 -36.24 2.16 10.22
C GLU A 452 -36.27 2.49 11.72
N CYS A 453 -35.62 3.58 12.15
CA CYS A 453 -35.71 4.06 13.54
C CYS A 453 -37.17 4.33 13.95
N LEU A 454 -37.98 4.88 13.06
CA LEU A 454 -39.41 5.12 13.31
C LEU A 454 -40.25 3.83 13.33
N THR A 455 -39.97 2.88 12.43
CA THR A 455 -40.90 1.76 12.15
C THR A 455 -40.53 0.42 12.79
N ASN A 456 -39.26 0.21 13.13
CA ASN A 456 -38.80 -1.06 13.69
C ASN A 456 -39.43 -1.31 15.07
N ARG A 457 -40.04 -2.48 15.28
CA ARG A 457 -40.74 -2.83 16.52
C ARG A 457 -39.87 -3.43 17.62
N ASP A 458 -38.70 -3.94 17.27
CA ASP A 458 -37.80 -4.62 18.20
C ASP A 458 -36.93 -3.62 18.97
N TRP A 459 -36.44 -2.58 18.29
CA TRP A 459 -35.54 -1.57 18.88
C TRP A 459 -35.88 -0.12 18.51
N GLY A 460 -36.77 0.11 17.55
CA GLY A 460 -37.19 1.44 17.12
C GLY A 460 -38.40 1.98 17.90
N LEU A 461 -39.05 3.02 17.35
CA LEU A 461 -40.26 3.63 17.92
C LEU A 461 -41.54 2.84 17.62
N GLY A 462 -41.50 1.86 16.71
CA GLY A 462 -42.61 0.95 16.43
C GLY A 462 -43.81 1.55 15.71
N TYR A 463 -43.69 2.71 15.06
CA TYR A 463 -44.75 3.29 14.23
C TYR A 463 -45.09 2.39 13.03
N SER A 464 -46.35 2.45 12.60
CA SER A 464 -46.81 1.73 11.43
C SER A 464 -46.29 2.38 10.15
N SER A 465 -46.02 1.56 9.12
CA SER A 465 -45.59 2.09 7.81
C SER A 465 -46.61 3.02 7.15
N VAL A 466 -47.88 2.95 7.56
CA VAL A 466 -48.94 3.86 7.05
C VAL A 466 -48.87 5.25 7.68
N GLU A 467 -48.11 5.42 8.76
CA GLU A 467 -47.87 6.71 9.42
C GLU A 467 -46.65 7.44 8.82
N ILE A 468 -46.02 6.85 7.79
CA ILE A 468 -44.89 7.44 7.06
C ILE A 468 -45.39 8.05 5.75
N GLY A 469 -45.13 9.34 5.57
CA GLY A 469 -45.54 10.13 4.42
C GLY A 469 -44.75 9.85 3.14
N ALA A 470 -45.26 10.36 2.01
CA ALA A 470 -44.65 10.16 0.70
C ALA A 470 -43.33 10.96 0.51
N SER A 471 -43.08 11.97 1.34
CA SER A 471 -41.82 12.75 1.30
C SER A 471 -40.58 11.90 1.50
N PHE A 472 -40.67 10.79 2.25
CA PHE A 472 -39.56 9.86 2.43
C PHE A 472 -39.05 9.30 1.10
N THR A 473 -39.96 8.96 0.16
CA THR A 473 -39.57 8.48 -1.18
C THR A 473 -38.84 9.58 -1.94
N THR A 474 -39.35 10.82 -1.91
CA THR A 474 -38.72 11.97 -2.56
C THR A 474 -37.34 12.27 -1.96
N ALA A 475 -37.20 12.22 -0.64
CA ALA A 475 -35.92 12.39 0.04
C ALA A 475 -34.93 11.27 -0.31
N ALA A 476 -35.39 10.01 -0.34
CA ALA A 476 -34.57 8.87 -0.71
C ALA A 476 -34.04 8.99 -2.14
N ASP A 477 -34.88 9.41 -3.10
CA ASP A 477 -34.47 9.67 -4.49
C ASP A 477 -33.42 10.77 -4.58
N ALA A 478 -33.64 11.89 -3.90
CA ALA A 478 -32.70 13.01 -3.89
C ALA A 478 -31.33 12.60 -3.31
N LEU A 479 -31.31 11.94 -2.15
CA LEU A 479 -30.08 11.47 -1.50
C LEU A 479 -29.35 10.43 -2.37
N TYR A 480 -30.08 9.55 -3.04
CA TYR A 480 -29.50 8.57 -3.97
C TYR A 480 -28.83 9.27 -5.16
N THR A 481 -29.53 10.24 -5.78
CA THR A 481 -28.96 11.05 -6.88
C THR A 481 -27.75 11.87 -6.43
N GLU A 482 -27.77 12.37 -5.20
CA GLU A 482 -26.64 13.07 -4.58
C GLU A 482 -25.48 12.14 -4.20
N GLY A 483 -25.66 10.82 -4.20
CA GLY A 483 -24.66 9.88 -3.68
C GLY A 483 -24.40 10.06 -2.18
N PHE A 484 -25.42 10.44 -1.41
CA PHE A 484 -25.32 10.76 0.02
C PHE A 484 -25.70 9.55 0.88
N GLY A 485 -24.77 8.61 1.01
CA GLY A 485 -24.91 7.45 1.90
C GLY A 485 -24.25 7.67 3.25
N LEU A 486 -24.78 7.00 4.29
CA LEU A 486 -24.18 6.97 5.63
C LEU A 486 -23.96 5.52 6.10
N SER A 487 -22.88 5.32 6.85
CA SER A 487 -22.62 4.11 7.64
C SER A 487 -22.46 4.48 9.11
N LEU A 488 -23.45 4.14 9.91
CA LEU A 488 -23.49 4.46 11.33
C LEU A 488 -23.72 3.20 12.14
N ILE A 489 -23.11 3.15 13.34
CA ILE A 489 -23.39 2.13 14.33
C ILE A 489 -24.37 2.75 15.33
N TRP A 490 -25.51 2.09 15.52
CA TRP A 490 -26.45 2.42 16.58
C TRP A 490 -26.17 1.58 17.81
N GLN A 491 -26.02 2.23 18.96
CA GLN A 491 -25.85 1.60 20.27
C GLN A 491 -26.86 2.20 21.24
N GLN A 492 -27.36 1.40 22.20
CA GLN A 492 -28.39 1.83 23.17
C GLN A 492 -27.85 2.73 24.29
N ASP A 493 -26.63 3.25 24.15
CA ASP A 493 -26.03 4.20 25.10
C ASP A 493 -26.49 5.65 24.86
N SER A 494 -27.14 5.93 23.72
CA SER A 494 -27.82 7.19 23.40
C SER A 494 -29.32 6.98 23.14
N SER A 495 -30.10 8.07 23.09
CA SER A 495 -31.52 7.98 22.74
C SER A 495 -31.75 7.93 21.23
N ILE A 496 -32.80 7.23 20.78
CA ILE A 496 -33.07 7.08 19.34
C ILE A 496 -33.35 8.43 18.68
N GLU A 497 -33.90 9.38 19.43
CA GLU A 497 -34.12 10.76 19.01
C GLU A 497 -32.79 11.49 18.75
N GLU A 498 -31.78 11.32 19.61
CA GLU A 498 -30.44 11.90 19.39
C GLU A 498 -29.76 11.28 18.16
N PHE A 499 -29.97 9.98 17.90
CA PHE A 499 -29.46 9.34 16.71
C PHE A 499 -30.13 9.83 15.44
N ILE A 500 -31.45 9.95 15.44
CA ILE A 500 -32.21 10.55 14.34
C ILE A 500 -31.73 11.99 14.10
N ALA A 501 -31.54 12.79 15.16
CA ALA A 501 -31.01 14.15 15.05
C ALA A 501 -29.63 14.17 14.41
N SER A 502 -28.72 13.28 14.82
CA SER A 502 -27.41 13.13 14.19
C SER A 502 -27.55 12.83 12.68
N VAL A 503 -28.42 11.90 12.29
CA VAL A 503 -28.64 11.59 10.86
C VAL A 503 -29.19 12.80 10.10
N LEU A 504 -30.12 13.55 10.69
CA LEU A 504 -30.68 14.78 10.11
C LEU A 504 -29.62 15.88 9.91
N ASP A 505 -28.70 16.05 10.87
CA ASP A 505 -27.58 17.00 10.80
C ASP A 505 -26.61 16.66 9.66
N HIS A 506 -26.39 15.37 9.39
CA HIS A 506 -25.55 14.96 8.25
C HIS A 506 -26.18 15.41 6.92
N ILE A 507 -27.46 15.13 6.71
CA ILE A 507 -28.12 15.35 5.42
C ILE A 507 -28.72 16.74 5.22
N ASP A 508 -28.74 17.56 6.27
CA ASP A 508 -29.43 18.86 6.35
C ASP A 508 -30.92 18.71 5.99
N ALA A 509 -31.68 18.19 6.96
CA ALA A 509 -33.10 17.89 6.81
C ALA A 509 -33.89 18.12 8.10
N THR A 510 -35.22 18.20 7.95
CA THR A 510 -36.14 18.30 9.08
C THR A 510 -37.15 17.16 9.02
N LEU A 511 -37.33 16.48 10.16
CA LEU A 511 -38.35 15.47 10.37
C LEU A 511 -39.47 16.06 11.22
N PHE A 512 -40.72 15.94 10.77
CA PHE A 512 -41.88 16.44 11.51
C PHE A 512 -43.13 15.61 11.21
N ILE A 513 -44.16 15.77 12.04
CA ILE A 513 -45.49 15.22 11.76
C ILE A 513 -46.33 16.32 11.10
N ASP A 514 -46.77 16.08 9.87
CA ASP A 514 -47.74 16.96 9.21
C ASP A 514 -49.07 16.87 9.98
N ARG A 515 -49.54 18.01 10.48
CA ARG A 515 -50.71 18.07 11.37
C ARG A 515 -52.04 17.82 10.64
N ARG A 516 -52.07 17.98 9.31
CA ARG A 516 -53.25 17.79 8.48
C ARG A 516 -53.40 16.33 8.09
N THR A 517 -52.28 15.66 7.78
CA THR A 517 -52.28 14.25 7.38
C THR A 517 -52.05 13.30 8.56
N GLY A 518 -51.42 13.77 9.64
CA GLY A 518 -50.96 12.96 10.77
C GLY A 518 -49.75 12.10 10.44
N LEU A 519 -49.10 12.31 9.30
CA LEU A 519 -48.00 11.49 8.80
C LEU A 519 -46.65 12.12 9.14
N TRP A 520 -45.66 11.27 9.37
CA TRP A 520 -44.26 11.67 9.42
C TRP A 520 -43.78 12.10 8.03
N GLU A 521 -43.26 13.30 7.92
CA GLU A 521 -42.69 13.85 6.70
C GLU A 521 -41.20 14.21 6.91
N LEU A 522 -40.38 13.93 5.91
CA LEU A 522 -38.95 14.22 5.86
C LEU A 522 -38.68 15.24 4.76
N LYS A 523 -38.26 16.45 5.14
CA LYS A 523 -37.97 17.55 4.21
C LYS A 523 -36.47 17.85 4.19
N LEU A 524 -35.83 17.60 3.05
CA LEU A 524 -34.43 17.99 2.82
C LEU A 524 -34.33 19.50 2.56
N ILE A 525 -33.28 20.13 3.07
CA ILE A 525 -32.99 21.54 2.85
C ILE A 525 -32.19 21.69 1.56
N ARG A 526 -32.86 22.07 0.46
CA ARG A 526 -32.28 22.18 -0.90
C ARG A 526 -32.80 23.43 -1.64
N ALA A 527 -32.18 23.72 -2.79
CA ALA A 527 -32.59 24.75 -3.74
C ALA A 527 -33.71 24.27 -4.68
N ASP A 528 -34.82 23.78 -4.11
CA ASP A 528 -35.91 23.10 -4.83
C ASP A 528 -37.11 24.02 -5.17
N TYR A 529 -36.92 25.34 -5.13
CA TYR A 529 -38.00 26.32 -5.30
C TYR A 529 -37.68 27.40 -6.35
N THR A 530 -38.73 28.04 -6.88
CA THR A 530 -38.61 29.25 -7.71
C THR A 530 -38.98 30.47 -6.87
N ALA A 531 -38.04 31.39 -6.63
CA ALA A 531 -38.24 32.52 -5.71
C ALA A 531 -39.52 33.33 -5.99
N ALA A 532 -39.85 33.55 -7.26
CA ALA A 532 -41.03 34.34 -7.67
C ALA A 532 -42.37 33.69 -7.29
N THR A 533 -42.42 32.37 -7.08
CA THR A 533 -43.66 31.64 -6.76
C THR A 533 -43.87 31.46 -5.26
N LEU A 534 -42.91 31.88 -4.43
CA LEU A 534 -43.00 31.75 -2.98
C LEU A 534 -44.03 32.71 -2.39
N PRO A 535 -44.75 32.29 -1.32
CA PRO A 535 -45.70 33.15 -0.61
C PRO A 535 -44.98 34.38 -0.04
N LEU A 536 -45.59 35.55 -0.21
CA LEU A 536 -45.06 36.83 0.25
C LEU A 536 -45.64 37.16 1.63
N PHE A 537 -44.77 37.37 2.59
CA PHE A 537 -45.08 37.88 3.91
C PHE A 537 -44.58 39.32 4.07
N ASP A 538 -45.51 40.22 4.36
CA ASP A 538 -45.30 41.66 4.50
C ASP A 538 -46.13 42.25 5.64
N GLU A 539 -46.22 43.57 5.73
CA GLU A 539 -46.95 44.24 6.81
C GLU A 539 -48.46 43.91 6.87
N THR A 540 -49.03 43.24 5.85
CA THR A 540 -50.45 42.85 5.84
C THR A 540 -50.73 41.52 6.54
N ASN A 541 -49.74 40.63 6.62
CA ASN A 541 -49.91 39.27 7.15
C ASN A 541 -48.89 38.91 8.26
N VAL A 542 -47.88 39.73 8.49
CA VAL A 542 -47.01 39.68 9.67
C VAL A 542 -47.59 40.55 10.79
N VAL A 543 -47.95 39.91 11.90
CA VAL A 543 -48.56 40.52 13.10
C VAL A 543 -47.50 41.10 14.05
N ASP A 544 -46.39 40.38 14.24
CA ASP A 544 -45.24 40.83 15.02
C ASP A 544 -43.95 40.51 14.27
N TRP A 545 -43.05 41.49 14.18
CA TRP A 545 -41.76 41.37 13.51
C TRP A 545 -40.65 40.88 14.43
N GLY A 546 -40.92 40.72 15.73
CA GLY A 546 -40.00 40.14 16.72
C GLY A 546 -38.61 40.77 16.69
N ARG A 547 -37.58 39.91 16.80
CA ARG A 547 -36.16 40.31 16.70
C ARG A 547 -35.55 39.65 15.48
N LEU A 548 -35.30 40.44 14.44
CA LEU A 548 -34.53 40.04 13.26
C LEU A 548 -33.12 40.65 13.34
N GLY A 549 -32.08 39.87 13.05
CA GLY A 549 -30.70 40.34 13.14
C GLY A 549 -29.73 39.52 12.28
N ARG A 550 -28.59 40.14 11.96
CA ARG A 550 -27.46 39.52 11.25
C ARG A 550 -26.28 39.40 12.21
N ARG A 551 -25.47 38.35 12.04
CA ARG A 551 -24.19 38.23 12.76
C ARG A 551 -23.22 39.31 12.28
N SER A 552 -22.35 39.77 13.19
CA SER A 552 -21.28 40.70 12.83
C SER A 552 -20.34 40.05 11.82
N PRO A 553 -19.83 40.78 10.82
CA PRO A 553 -18.83 40.24 9.89
C PRO A 553 -17.57 39.68 10.56
N SER A 554 -17.20 40.18 11.75
CA SER A 554 -16.06 39.69 12.55
C SER A 554 -16.27 38.29 13.16
N ASP A 555 -17.51 37.81 13.21
CA ASP A 555 -17.87 36.57 13.89
C ASP A 555 -18.16 35.44 12.88
N LEU A 556 -17.95 35.70 11.58
CA LEU A 556 -18.24 34.77 10.50
C LEU A 556 -17.07 33.81 10.29
N VAL A 557 -17.40 32.52 10.22
CA VAL A 557 -16.43 31.46 9.94
C VAL A 557 -15.96 31.58 8.49
N ASN A 558 -14.66 31.50 8.26
CA ASN A 558 -14.06 31.52 6.92
C ASN A 558 -13.31 30.22 6.58
N SER A 559 -13.25 29.26 7.51
CA SER A 559 -12.73 27.91 7.28
C SER A 559 -13.55 26.86 8.05
N VAL A 560 -13.93 25.77 7.39
CA VAL A 560 -14.63 24.63 8.00
C VAL A 560 -13.81 23.38 7.83
N THR A 561 -13.58 22.66 8.93
CA THR A 561 -12.99 21.32 8.94
C THR A 561 -14.07 20.30 9.25
N VAL A 562 -14.29 19.33 8.36
CA VAL A 562 -15.18 18.19 8.60
C VAL A 562 -14.35 16.98 8.99
N ARG A 563 -14.66 16.36 10.12
CA ARG A 563 -14.15 15.03 10.51
C ARG A 563 -15.14 13.94 10.13
N PHE A 564 -14.65 12.85 9.56
CA PHE A 564 -15.44 11.73 9.06
C PHE A 564 -14.72 10.40 9.35
N THR A 565 -15.37 9.25 9.16
CA THR A 565 -14.77 7.93 9.44
C THR A 565 -14.29 7.29 8.14
N ASP A 566 -13.00 7.25 7.87
CA ASP A 566 -12.49 6.77 6.59
C ASP A 566 -12.84 5.29 6.32
N ALA A 567 -13.34 4.98 5.13
CA ALA A 567 -13.82 3.63 4.78
C ALA A 567 -12.73 2.56 4.69
N TRP A 568 -11.45 2.94 4.53
CA TRP A 568 -10.33 2.04 4.29
C TRP A 568 -9.57 1.74 5.57
N THR A 569 -9.40 2.75 6.41
CA THR A 569 -8.66 2.65 7.68
C THR A 569 -9.57 2.39 8.88
N ASP A 570 -10.87 2.69 8.76
CA ASP A 570 -11.81 2.78 9.90
C ASP A 570 -11.36 3.79 10.98
N ASP A 571 -10.43 4.69 10.65
CA ASP A 571 -9.94 5.77 11.52
C ASP A 571 -10.60 7.12 11.18
N THR A 572 -10.48 8.11 12.07
CA THR A 572 -11.01 9.47 11.82
C THR A 572 -10.17 10.21 10.79
N GLY A 573 -10.76 10.53 9.64
CA GLY A 573 -10.22 11.44 8.63
C GLY A 573 -10.73 12.87 8.82
N ALA A 574 -10.05 13.85 8.20
CA ALA A 574 -10.47 15.26 8.22
C ALA A 574 -10.24 15.94 6.87
N VAL A 575 -11.14 16.85 6.50
CA VAL A 575 -11.04 17.71 5.30
C VAL A 575 -11.31 19.14 5.70
N SER A 576 -10.53 20.08 5.17
CA SER A 576 -10.70 21.51 5.46
C SER A 576 -10.94 22.31 4.18
N VAL A 577 -11.99 23.14 4.19
CA VAL A 577 -12.39 24.03 3.08
C VAL A 577 -12.32 25.48 3.59
N THR A 578 -11.71 26.39 2.83
CA THR A 578 -11.42 27.76 3.28
C THR A 578 -11.77 28.79 2.20
N ASP A 579 -12.47 29.86 2.59
CA ASP A 579 -12.74 31.01 1.73
C ASP A 579 -11.54 31.96 1.72
N THR A 580 -10.63 31.78 0.76
CA THR A 580 -9.38 32.55 0.64
C THR A 580 -9.61 34.04 0.42
N ALA A 581 -10.69 34.43 -0.25
CA ALA A 581 -11.02 35.84 -0.49
C ALA A 581 -11.37 36.54 0.83
N ARG A 582 -12.13 35.89 1.70
CA ARG A 582 -12.49 36.46 3.01
C ARG A 582 -11.32 36.46 3.99
N VAL A 583 -10.48 35.44 3.97
CA VAL A 583 -9.24 35.42 4.77
C VAL A 583 -8.35 36.62 4.42
N GLN A 584 -8.23 36.95 3.13
CA GLN A 584 -7.44 38.12 2.68
C GLN A 584 -8.05 39.46 3.14
N VAL A 585 -9.38 39.58 3.17
CA VAL A 585 -10.07 40.80 3.61
C VAL A 585 -10.01 40.97 5.14
N MET A 586 -10.13 39.87 5.88
CA MET A 586 -10.21 39.89 7.34
C MET A 586 -8.83 39.83 8.01
N GLY A 587 -7.81 39.32 7.32
CA GLY A 587 -6.44 39.20 7.83
C GLY A 587 -6.21 38.05 8.81
N GLU A 588 -7.24 37.25 9.12
CA GLU A 588 -7.19 36.12 10.05
C GLU A 588 -8.07 34.95 9.59
N VAL A 589 -7.74 33.73 10.03
CA VAL A 589 -8.52 32.51 9.77
C VAL A 589 -9.38 32.21 11.00
N LEU A 590 -10.71 32.29 10.84
CA LEU A 590 -11.70 31.84 11.82
C LEU A 590 -12.23 30.48 11.39
N ALA A 591 -11.66 29.42 11.97
CA ALA A 591 -11.97 28.04 11.66
C ALA A 591 -12.96 27.42 12.66
N THR A 592 -13.83 26.53 12.19
CA THR A 592 -14.62 25.62 13.02
C THR A 592 -14.48 24.18 12.56
N THR A 593 -14.70 23.23 13.47
CA THR A 593 -14.66 21.79 13.17
C THR A 593 -16.03 21.17 13.41
N LEU A 594 -16.52 20.39 12.45
CA LEU A 594 -17.79 19.67 12.49
C LEU A 594 -17.55 18.15 12.36
N ASP A 595 -18.35 17.37 13.07
CA ASP A 595 -18.23 15.92 13.14
C ASP A 595 -19.36 15.23 12.39
N TYR A 596 -18.98 14.45 11.37
CA TYR A 596 -19.89 13.65 10.57
C TYR A 596 -19.37 12.20 10.47
N PRO A 597 -19.36 11.44 11.58
CA PRO A 597 -18.78 10.10 11.64
C PRO A 597 -19.49 9.08 10.75
N GLY A 598 -20.72 9.36 10.31
CA GLY A 598 -21.47 8.51 9.38
C GLY A 598 -20.98 8.61 7.93
N ILE A 599 -20.27 9.69 7.57
CA ILE A 599 -19.67 9.85 6.25
C ILE A 599 -18.42 8.98 6.18
N ARG A 600 -18.35 8.12 5.15
CA ARG A 600 -17.23 7.19 4.96
C ARG A 600 -16.21 7.63 3.92
N TYR A 601 -16.58 8.59 3.08
CA TYR A 601 -15.85 8.93 1.86
C TYR A 601 -15.51 10.41 1.81
N GLN A 602 -14.24 10.71 1.52
CA GLN A 602 -13.71 12.06 1.49
C GLN A 602 -14.47 12.99 0.51
N GLY A 603 -14.86 12.48 -0.67
CA GLY A 603 -15.59 13.28 -1.66
C GLY A 603 -16.92 13.81 -1.13
N LEU A 604 -17.64 13.02 -0.33
CA LEU A 604 -18.86 13.49 0.35
C LEU A 604 -18.52 14.47 1.48
N ALA A 605 -17.47 14.21 2.26
CA ALA A 605 -17.02 15.12 3.32
C ALA A 605 -16.64 16.52 2.80
N VAL A 606 -15.98 16.61 1.63
CA VAL A 606 -15.66 17.90 0.97
C VAL A 606 -16.95 18.66 0.63
N ARG A 607 -17.93 18.00 0.01
CA ARG A 607 -19.20 18.63 -0.37
C ARG A 607 -19.98 19.14 0.84
N VAL A 608 -19.96 18.38 1.94
CA VAL A 608 -20.56 18.78 3.22
C VAL A 608 -19.80 19.96 3.83
N ALA A 609 -18.47 19.95 3.84
CA ALA A 609 -17.67 21.07 4.31
C ALA A 609 -17.93 22.36 3.51
N GLU A 610 -18.08 22.27 2.18
CA GLU A 610 -18.44 23.41 1.32
C GLU A 610 -19.86 23.94 1.60
N ARG A 611 -20.83 23.04 1.82
CA ARG A 611 -22.20 23.38 2.22
C ARG A 611 -22.17 24.18 3.53
N ASP A 612 -21.50 23.66 4.54
CA ASP A 612 -21.49 24.26 5.88
C ASP A 612 -20.69 25.56 5.91
N LEU A 613 -19.58 25.64 5.18
CA LEU A 613 -18.84 26.89 5.02
C LEU A 613 -19.71 27.96 4.36
N ARG A 614 -20.51 27.63 3.34
CA ARG A 614 -21.43 28.59 2.71
C ARG A 614 -22.48 29.11 3.71
N ALA A 615 -23.01 28.24 4.55
CA ALA A 615 -23.99 28.63 5.57
C ALA A 615 -23.37 29.49 6.69
N LEU A 616 -22.17 29.15 7.16
CA LEU A 616 -21.51 29.81 8.31
C LEU A 616 -20.75 31.09 7.93
N SER A 617 -20.34 31.23 6.67
CA SER A 617 -19.62 32.41 6.17
C SER A 617 -20.54 33.56 5.73
N ALA A 618 -21.84 33.32 5.58
CA ALA A 618 -22.80 34.34 5.16
C ALA A 618 -23.42 35.07 6.38
N PRO A 619 -23.56 36.42 6.35
CA PRO A 619 -24.28 37.17 7.37
C PRO A 619 -25.80 37.03 7.18
N LEU A 620 -26.32 35.82 7.33
CA LEU A 620 -27.73 35.49 7.14
C LEU A 620 -28.61 36.26 8.14
N LEU A 621 -29.70 36.85 7.66
CA LEU A 621 -30.75 37.39 8.52
C LEU A 621 -31.43 36.24 9.26
N THR A 622 -31.50 36.30 10.59
CA THR A 622 -32.18 35.28 11.40
C THR A 622 -33.10 35.96 12.40
N GLY A 623 -34.15 35.26 12.83
CA GLY A 623 -35.00 35.71 13.92
C GLY A 623 -36.36 35.06 13.94
N GLU A 624 -37.31 35.75 14.58
CA GLU A 624 -38.65 35.23 14.84
C GLU A 624 -39.70 36.27 14.42
N ILE A 625 -40.73 35.82 13.70
CA ILE A 625 -41.90 36.62 13.34
C ILE A 625 -43.17 35.90 13.78
N VAL A 626 -44.26 36.64 13.98
CA VAL A 626 -45.60 36.10 14.21
C VAL A 626 -46.48 36.50 13.06
N VAL A 627 -47.09 35.53 12.38
CA VAL A 627 -47.96 35.73 11.22
C VAL A 627 -49.42 35.39 11.55
N ASN A 628 -50.33 35.86 10.70
CA ASN A 628 -51.75 35.57 10.81
C ASN A 628 -52.08 34.16 10.25
N ARG A 629 -53.37 33.86 10.05
CA ARG A 629 -53.83 32.55 9.55
C ARG A 629 -53.38 32.21 8.12
N GLU A 630 -52.85 33.14 7.34
CA GLU A 630 -52.29 32.83 6.01
C GLU A 630 -51.04 31.93 6.11
N GLY A 631 -50.38 31.90 7.28
CA GLY A 631 -49.29 30.95 7.55
C GLY A 631 -49.74 29.57 8.02
N ALA A 632 -51.04 29.26 8.03
CA ALA A 632 -51.56 28.01 8.59
C ALA A 632 -51.13 26.74 7.83
N ASP A 633 -50.85 26.88 6.53
CA ASP A 633 -50.43 25.77 5.67
C ASP A 633 -48.91 25.60 5.60
N LEU A 634 -48.14 26.41 6.34
CA LEU A 634 -46.68 26.32 6.38
C LEU A 634 -46.20 25.22 7.33
N GLY A 635 -45.17 24.50 6.92
CA GLY A 635 -44.44 23.51 7.71
C GLY A 635 -42.97 23.88 7.96
N PRO A 636 -42.29 23.21 8.91
CA PRO A 636 -40.84 23.30 9.05
C PRO A 636 -40.13 22.94 7.73
N GLY A 637 -39.12 23.73 7.35
CA GLY A 637 -38.38 23.59 6.10
C GLY A 637 -38.95 24.35 4.90
N ASP A 638 -40.18 24.86 5.00
CA ASP A 638 -40.80 25.68 3.94
C ASP A 638 -40.09 27.03 3.76
N VAL A 639 -40.23 27.60 2.56
CA VAL A 639 -39.57 28.82 2.14
C VAL A 639 -40.61 29.90 1.83
N ILE A 640 -40.36 31.11 2.31
CA ILE A 640 -41.23 32.28 2.14
C ILE A 640 -40.41 33.47 1.63
N ARG A 641 -41.07 34.46 1.02
CA ARG A 641 -40.46 35.78 0.78
C ARG A 641 -40.90 36.74 1.86
N LEU A 642 -39.95 37.48 2.42
CA LEU A 642 -40.18 38.46 3.45
C LEU A 642 -39.88 39.86 2.91
N ARG A 643 -40.85 40.76 3.02
CA ARG A 643 -40.73 42.16 2.60
C ARG A 643 -41.16 43.07 3.73
N SER A 644 -40.33 44.07 4.05
CA SER A 644 -40.73 45.17 4.92
C SER A 644 -39.99 46.44 4.57
N THR A 645 -40.74 47.46 4.19
CA THR A 645 -40.19 48.80 3.90
C THR A 645 -39.64 49.45 5.16
N ARG A 646 -40.24 49.19 6.33
CA ARG A 646 -39.82 49.73 7.62
C ARG A 646 -38.48 49.17 8.09
N LEU A 647 -38.20 47.90 7.81
CA LEU A 647 -36.97 47.22 8.22
C LEU A 647 -35.92 47.15 7.09
N GLY A 648 -36.21 47.71 5.90
CA GLY A 648 -35.32 47.68 4.75
C GLY A 648 -35.16 46.29 4.12
N LEU A 649 -36.17 45.43 4.26
CA LEU A 649 -36.20 44.09 3.68
C LEU A 649 -36.95 44.13 2.35
N ASP A 650 -36.27 43.82 1.25
CA ASP A 650 -36.84 43.79 -0.11
C ASP A 650 -36.79 42.37 -0.67
N ASP A 651 -37.91 41.65 -0.60
CA ASP A 651 -38.08 40.27 -1.09
C ASP A 651 -36.99 39.29 -0.64
N VAL A 652 -36.61 39.36 0.63
CA VAL A 652 -35.62 38.45 1.21
C VAL A 652 -36.24 37.06 1.33
N VAL A 653 -35.59 36.07 0.72
CA VAL A 653 -36.04 34.68 0.81
C VAL A 653 -35.63 34.09 2.15
N MET A 654 -36.60 33.62 2.92
CA MET A 654 -36.43 33.11 4.28
C MET A 654 -36.92 31.66 4.34
N ARG A 655 -36.20 30.80 5.04
CA ARG A 655 -36.59 29.42 5.36
C ARG A 655 -37.05 29.32 6.80
N ILE A 656 -38.10 28.53 7.02
CA ILE A 656 -38.69 28.29 8.34
C ILE A 656 -37.96 27.13 9.01
N SER A 657 -37.38 27.37 10.18
CA SER A 657 -36.72 26.34 10.99
C SER A 657 -37.70 25.69 11.98
N GLU A 658 -38.56 26.49 12.60
CA GLU A 658 -39.54 26.02 13.58
C GLU A 658 -40.85 26.79 13.49
N ILE A 659 -41.96 26.13 13.83
CA ILE A 659 -43.29 26.71 13.89
C ILE A 659 -43.91 26.47 15.27
N GLY A 660 -44.23 27.55 15.97
CA GLY A 660 -45.02 27.55 17.18
C GLY A 660 -46.42 28.11 16.89
N GLN A 661 -47.48 27.44 17.32
CA GLN A 661 -48.82 28.02 17.28
C GLN A 661 -49.27 28.39 18.69
N GLY A 662 -50.04 29.48 18.81
CA GLY A 662 -50.54 29.95 20.10
C GLY A 662 -51.50 28.97 20.77
N ASP A 663 -51.79 29.22 22.04
CA ASP A 663 -52.52 28.34 22.96
C ASP A 663 -54.05 28.35 22.79
N GLY A 664 -54.55 28.82 21.64
CA GLY A 664 -55.97 28.95 21.34
C GLY A 664 -56.64 30.22 21.90
N ARG A 665 -55.96 31.02 22.74
CA ARG A 665 -56.38 32.39 23.09
C ARG A 665 -55.69 33.43 22.23
N ASP A 666 -54.43 33.18 21.88
CA ASP A 666 -53.68 33.94 20.88
C ASP A 666 -53.57 33.11 19.59
N ASN A 667 -54.10 33.62 18.48
CA ASN A 667 -54.18 32.89 17.20
C ASN A 667 -52.98 33.17 16.28
N GLY A 668 -51.94 33.84 16.78
CA GLY A 668 -50.71 34.10 16.03
C GLY A 668 -49.88 32.83 15.79
N ILE A 669 -49.34 32.69 14.59
CA ILE A 669 -48.43 31.61 14.20
C ILE A 669 -47.01 32.16 14.26
N ARG A 670 -46.21 31.67 15.19
CA ARG A 670 -44.83 32.06 15.41
C ARG A 670 -43.91 31.23 14.51
N LEU A 671 -43.13 31.91 13.68
CA LEU A 671 -42.17 31.31 12.75
C LEU A 671 -40.76 31.72 13.18
N LYS A 672 -39.90 30.75 13.46
CA LYS A 672 -38.45 30.99 13.48
C LYS A 672 -37.93 30.85 12.06
N ILE A 673 -37.22 31.86 11.59
CA ILE A 673 -36.80 31.98 10.20
C ILE A 673 -35.33 32.37 10.08
N ALA A 674 -34.70 31.88 9.02
CA ALA A 674 -33.36 32.25 8.61
C ALA A 674 -33.33 32.53 7.11
N GLU A 675 -32.55 33.52 6.68
CA GLU A 675 -32.32 33.83 5.27
C GLU A 675 -31.77 32.58 4.57
N ASP A 676 -32.38 32.22 3.44
CA ASP A 676 -32.05 30.98 2.76
C ASP A 676 -30.72 31.11 2.00
N VAL A 677 -29.77 30.24 2.33
CA VAL A 677 -28.41 30.28 1.76
C VAL A 677 -28.41 30.08 0.24
N PHE A 678 -29.39 29.35 -0.31
CA PHE A 678 -29.48 29.10 -1.75
C PHE A 678 -29.99 30.30 -2.55
N ALA A 679 -30.60 31.29 -1.88
CA ALA A 679 -30.97 32.56 -2.51
C ALA A 679 -29.79 33.51 -2.68
N LEU A 680 -28.65 33.24 -2.02
CA LEU A 680 -27.42 34.00 -2.18
C LEU A 680 -26.72 33.59 -3.49
N GLY A 681 -26.31 34.58 -4.29
CA GLY A 681 -25.57 34.34 -5.53
C GLY A 681 -24.31 33.51 -5.28
N ALA A 682 -23.96 32.62 -6.22
CA ALA A 682 -22.80 31.74 -6.09
C ALA A 682 -21.50 32.54 -5.99
N THR A 683 -20.96 32.71 -4.78
CA THR A 683 -19.57 33.11 -4.57
C THR A 683 -18.65 31.92 -4.83
N ALA A 684 -17.55 32.17 -5.55
CA ALA A 684 -16.51 31.18 -5.76
C ALA A 684 -15.80 30.91 -4.42
N ILE A 685 -16.21 29.84 -3.74
CA ILE A 685 -15.52 29.33 -2.57
C ILE A 685 -14.34 28.52 -3.10
N ALA A 686 -13.13 28.83 -2.63
CA ALA A 686 -11.99 27.97 -2.87
C ALA A 686 -12.19 26.67 -2.09
N GLY A 687 -12.86 25.71 -2.73
CA GLY A 687 -12.90 24.34 -2.28
C GLY A 687 -11.47 23.84 -2.17
N GLY A 688 -10.97 23.76 -0.94
CA GLY A 688 -9.77 23.01 -0.63
C GLY A 688 -10.08 21.53 -0.84
N ARG A 689 -10.13 21.09 -2.10
CA ARG A 689 -9.60 19.77 -2.39
C ARG A 689 -8.14 19.90 -1.98
N MET A 690 -7.67 19.08 -1.04
CA MET A 690 -6.23 18.83 -0.97
C MET A 690 -5.78 18.64 -2.43
N PRO A 691 -4.77 19.37 -2.93
CA PRO A 691 -4.14 18.95 -4.16
C PRO A 691 -3.92 17.44 -3.98
N THR A 692 -4.36 16.62 -4.93
CA THR A 692 -3.96 15.21 -5.01
C THR A 692 -2.48 15.17 -5.37
N GLY A 693 -1.68 15.71 -4.46
CA GLY A 693 -0.38 16.32 -4.64
C GLY A 693 0.13 16.66 -3.24
N THR A 694 0.57 15.60 -2.57
CA THR A 694 1.29 15.51 -1.29
C THR A 694 0.46 15.55 0.00
N GLY A 695 0.27 14.37 0.62
CA GLY A 695 0.34 14.30 2.08
C GLY A 695 -0.68 13.47 2.88
N VAL A 696 -1.34 12.43 2.36
CA VAL A 696 -1.49 11.26 3.27
C VAL A 696 -0.11 10.64 3.25
N ALA A 697 0.59 10.72 4.37
CA ALA A 697 1.89 10.09 4.47
C ALA A 697 1.79 8.65 3.96
N ALA A 698 2.56 8.32 2.93
CA ALA A 698 2.78 6.95 2.51
C ALA A 698 3.27 6.18 3.73
N PRO A 699 2.90 4.89 3.89
CA PRO A 699 3.58 4.08 4.88
C PRO A 699 5.08 4.15 4.60
N PRO A 700 5.93 4.32 5.62
CA PRO A 700 7.36 4.42 5.43
C PRO A 700 7.88 3.19 4.67
N ARG A 701 8.72 3.42 3.65
CA ARG A 701 9.27 2.38 2.75
C ARG A 701 10.78 2.29 2.93
N ALA A 702 11.36 1.11 2.82
CA ALA A 702 12.81 0.93 2.85
C ALA A 702 13.53 1.75 1.74
N LEU A 703 14.69 2.31 2.08
CA LEU A 703 15.57 2.97 1.12
C LEU A 703 16.21 1.91 0.21
N ALA A 704 16.09 2.04 -1.11
CA ALA A 704 16.73 1.11 -2.03
C ALA A 704 18.21 1.43 -2.23
N ARG A 705 18.55 2.73 -2.29
CA ARG A 705 19.93 3.25 -2.44
C ARG A 705 20.41 3.85 -1.13
N ARG A 706 21.48 3.31 -0.56
CA ARG A 706 21.99 3.66 0.78
C ARG A 706 23.50 3.74 0.75
N MET A 707 24.05 4.60 1.60
CA MET A 707 25.48 4.72 1.88
C MET A 707 25.64 4.59 3.39
N VAL A 708 26.30 3.52 3.84
CA VAL A 708 26.74 3.34 5.23
C VAL A 708 28.20 2.94 5.20
N GLU A 709 29.07 3.81 5.69
CA GLU A 709 30.52 3.64 5.62
C GLU A 709 31.19 4.22 6.86
N GLU A 710 32.43 3.81 7.15
CA GLU A 710 33.28 4.52 8.10
C GLU A 710 33.60 5.93 7.57
N ALA A 711 33.58 6.95 8.42
CA ALA A 711 33.78 8.35 8.04
C ALA A 711 35.26 8.65 7.72
N PRO A 712 35.56 9.36 6.61
CA PRO A 712 36.91 9.83 6.34
C PRO A 712 37.31 10.98 7.26
N TYR A 713 38.62 11.22 7.42
CA TYR A 713 39.17 12.32 8.23
C TYR A 713 38.51 13.68 7.92
N TRP A 714 38.29 13.95 6.63
CA TRP A 714 37.67 15.18 6.17
C TRP A 714 36.29 15.44 6.80
N LEU A 715 35.44 14.41 6.89
CA LEU A 715 34.09 14.53 7.44
C LEU A 715 34.13 14.69 8.96
N LEU A 716 35.07 13.99 9.64
CA LEU A 716 35.33 14.19 11.07
C LEU A 716 35.74 15.63 11.39
N VAL A 717 36.65 16.22 10.61
CA VAL A 717 37.08 17.62 10.79
C VAL A 717 35.95 18.59 10.50
N ARG A 718 35.11 18.33 9.48
CA ARG A 718 33.97 19.18 9.17
C ARG A 718 32.96 19.26 10.31
N GLU A 719 32.72 18.13 11.00
CA GLU A 719 31.74 18.05 12.08
C GLU A 719 32.32 18.44 13.46
N LEU A 720 33.52 17.99 13.80
CA LEU A 720 34.12 18.18 15.13
C LEU A 720 35.13 19.34 15.19
N GLY A 721 35.65 19.77 14.04
CA GLY A 721 36.78 20.69 13.92
C GLY A 721 38.14 19.99 14.14
N HIS A 722 39.20 20.54 13.54
CA HIS A 722 40.55 19.97 13.58
C HIS A 722 41.04 19.60 14.98
N SER A 723 40.92 20.52 15.94
CA SER A 723 41.48 20.33 17.28
C SER A 723 40.89 19.11 18.00
N GLU A 724 39.59 18.88 17.83
CA GLU A 724 38.90 17.76 18.48
C GLU A 724 39.15 16.45 17.72
N THR A 725 39.09 16.46 16.38
CA THR A 725 39.40 15.28 15.58
C THR A 725 40.81 14.77 15.83
N ASP A 726 41.80 15.65 15.82
CA ASP A 726 43.20 15.28 16.03
C ASP A 726 43.46 14.79 17.44
N ARG A 727 42.79 15.37 18.45
CA ARG A 727 42.85 14.92 19.84
C ARG A 727 42.29 13.50 19.98
N ARG A 728 41.09 13.24 19.43
CA ARG A 728 40.46 11.90 19.49
C ARG A 728 41.34 10.84 18.84
N LEU A 729 41.85 11.11 17.64
CA LEU A 729 42.71 10.18 16.90
C LEU A 729 44.11 10.00 17.53
N ALA A 730 44.57 10.96 18.35
CA ALA A 730 45.80 10.83 19.11
C ALA A 730 45.61 10.04 20.42
N GLU A 731 44.43 10.14 21.04
CA GLU A 731 44.06 9.38 22.25
C GLU A 731 43.70 7.92 21.92
N ASP A 732 42.98 7.70 20.82
CA ASP A 732 42.61 6.39 20.31
C ASP A 732 42.75 6.37 18.78
N PRO A 733 43.88 5.86 18.26
CA PRO A 733 44.09 5.74 16.81
C PRO A 733 43.18 4.72 16.13
N ASP A 734 42.47 3.90 16.91
CA ASP A 734 41.59 2.85 16.42
C ASP A 734 40.14 3.34 16.33
N ALA A 735 39.85 4.54 16.84
CA ALA A 735 38.53 5.14 16.82
C ALA A 735 38.06 5.48 15.39
N GLY A 736 36.92 4.92 15.01
CA GLY A 736 36.18 5.25 13.80
C GLY A 736 34.73 5.63 14.12
N ALA A 737 34.15 6.48 13.28
CA ALA A 737 32.74 6.87 13.33
C ALA A 737 32.06 6.45 12.03
N LEU A 738 30.74 6.26 12.02
CA LEU A 738 30.00 5.95 10.80
C LEU A 738 29.43 7.22 10.17
N VAL A 739 29.30 7.20 8.85
CA VAL A 739 28.43 8.09 8.08
C VAL A 739 27.34 7.25 7.42
N ALA A 740 26.10 7.67 7.56
CA ALA A 740 24.95 6.98 6.99
C ALA A 740 23.96 7.95 6.34
N THR A 741 23.55 7.67 5.10
CA THR A 741 22.49 8.38 4.39
C THR A 741 21.92 7.50 3.27
N GLY A 742 20.92 7.97 2.55
CA GLY A 742 20.42 7.29 1.36
C GLY A 742 19.31 8.06 0.69
N GLU A 743 18.72 7.46 -0.35
CA GLU A 743 17.65 8.09 -1.11
C GLU A 743 16.42 8.38 -0.25
N ARG A 744 15.68 9.43 -0.62
CA ARG A 744 14.33 9.64 -0.11
C ARG A 744 13.39 8.57 -0.71
N PRO A 745 12.81 7.67 0.10
CA PRO A 745 12.05 6.53 -0.41
C PRO A 745 10.65 6.91 -0.91
N SER A 746 10.12 8.05 -0.46
CA SER A 746 8.84 8.64 -0.91
C SER A 746 8.83 10.15 -0.65
N ALA A 747 8.05 10.92 -1.41
CA ALA A 747 8.04 12.39 -1.35
C ALA A 747 7.67 12.95 0.04
N ASP A 748 6.96 12.17 0.84
CA ASP A 748 6.48 12.49 2.18
C ASP A 748 7.40 11.99 3.31
N ALA A 749 8.48 11.27 2.99
CA ALA A 749 9.47 10.85 3.96
C ALA A 749 10.25 12.06 4.48
N LEU A 750 10.29 12.24 5.80
CA LEU A 750 10.87 13.42 6.46
C LEU A 750 12.36 13.24 6.72
N ALA A 751 12.74 12.14 7.34
CA ALA A 751 14.11 11.73 7.66
C ALA A 751 14.16 10.20 7.88
N ALA A 752 15.32 9.64 8.22
CA ALA A 752 15.42 8.23 8.64
C ALA A 752 16.12 8.09 9.99
N GLN A 753 15.61 7.22 10.87
CA GLN A 753 16.31 6.84 12.08
C GLN A 753 17.48 5.91 11.73
N LEU A 754 18.66 6.22 12.25
CA LEU A 754 19.83 5.35 12.21
C LEU A 754 19.83 4.45 13.44
N TRP A 755 19.82 3.15 13.19
CA TRP A 755 19.98 2.13 14.22
C TRP A 755 21.29 1.38 14.00
N ILE A 756 22.06 1.17 15.07
CA ILE A 756 23.35 0.49 15.05
C ILE A 756 23.32 -0.64 16.07
N ASP A 757 23.77 -1.82 15.66
CA ASP A 757 24.02 -2.96 16.53
C ASP A 757 25.52 -3.29 16.53
N PRO A 758 26.25 -3.00 17.63
CA PRO A 758 27.65 -3.39 17.78
C PRO A 758 27.84 -4.86 18.21
N GLY A 759 26.77 -5.67 18.19
CA GLY A 759 26.77 -7.08 18.63
C GLY A 759 26.18 -7.31 20.02
N THR A 760 25.79 -6.24 20.72
CA THR A 760 25.10 -6.29 22.02
C THR A 760 23.58 -6.07 21.92
N GLY A 761 23.07 -5.87 20.70
CA GLY A 761 21.68 -5.57 20.40
C GLY A 761 21.54 -4.18 19.76
N PRO A 762 20.52 -3.99 18.90
CA PRO A 762 20.35 -2.75 18.14
C PRO A 762 19.90 -1.60 19.04
N ALA A 763 20.57 -0.45 18.91
CA ALA A 763 20.23 0.80 19.56
C ALA A 763 20.01 1.90 18.52
N GLN A 764 19.14 2.87 18.83
CA GLN A 764 18.94 4.04 17.98
C GLN A 764 20.06 5.04 18.27
N GLU A 765 20.82 5.39 17.22
CA GLU A 765 21.94 6.33 17.30
C GLU A 765 21.50 7.78 17.01
N GLY A 766 20.56 7.96 16.08
CA GLY A 766 20.13 9.30 15.69
C GLY A 766 19.18 9.34 14.49
N VAL A 767 19.07 10.51 13.87
CA VAL A 767 18.25 10.75 12.68
C VAL A 767 19.16 11.29 11.57
N VAL A 768 19.05 10.72 10.37
CA VAL A 768 19.80 11.11 9.18
C VAL A 768 18.88 11.71 8.12
N ALA A 769 19.40 12.71 7.41
CA ALA A 769 18.73 13.32 6.26
C ALA A 769 18.94 12.47 4.99
N PHE A 770 18.02 12.61 4.03
CA PHE A 770 18.11 11.94 2.73
C PHE A 770 19.03 12.70 1.77
N ALA A 771 19.72 11.95 0.90
CA ALA A 771 20.58 12.47 -0.15
C ALA A 771 19.92 12.32 -1.53
N PRO A 772 20.16 13.26 -2.46
CA PRO A 772 19.86 13.06 -3.87
C PRO A 772 20.59 11.83 -4.40
N THR A 773 20.00 11.13 -5.38
CA THR A 773 20.62 9.93 -5.96
C THR A 773 20.37 9.77 -7.45
N ALA A 774 21.26 9.04 -8.11
CA ALA A 774 21.11 8.59 -9.50
C ALA A 774 21.67 7.16 -9.66
N LEU A 775 21.51 6.57 -10.84
CA LEU A 775 22.16 5.32 -11.23
C LEU A 775 23.11 5.57 -12.40
N VAL A 776 24.28 4.93 -12.39
CA VAL A 776 25.20 4.89 -13.53
C VAL A 776 24.51 4.19 -14.71
N ALA A 777 24.46 4.82 -15.88
CA ALA A 777 23.71 4.29 -17.02
C ALA A 777 24.55 3.38 -17.93
N ALA A 778 25.88 3.51 -17.91
CA ALA A 778 26.81 2.67 -18.67
C ALA A 778 28.12 2.50 -17.91
N ASP A 779 28.83 1.40 -18.17
CA ASP A 779 30.08 1.07 -17.47
C ASP A 779 31.11 2.21 -17.59
N VAL A 780 31.72 2.56 -16.46
CA VAL A 780 32.77 3.57 -16.32
C VAL A 780 34.07 2.87 -15.99
N THR A 781 35.16 3.26 -16.65
CA THR A 781 36.48 2.67 -16.40
C THR A 781 37.13 3.25 -15.14
N ASP A 782 38.22 2.64 -14.67
CA ASP A 782 39.07 3.13 -13.58
C ASP A 782 40.03 4.26 -13.98
N SER A 783 39.86 4.82 -15.19
CA SER A 783 40.69 5.93 -15.66
C SER A 783 40.33 7.24 -14.94
N PRO A 784 41.29 7.97 -14.35
CA PRO A 784 41.03 9.30 -13.77
C PRO A 784 40.53 10.32 -14.81
N GLU A 785 40.71 10.05 -16.10
CA GLU A 785 40.28 10.91 -17.20
C GLU A 785 38.84 10.64 -17.65
N ALA A 786 38.21 9.55 -17.20
CA ALA A 786 36.81 9.23 -17.47
C ALA A 786 35.86 10.11 -16.62
N ARG A 787 35.83 11.42 -16.91
CA ARG A 787 35.13 12.43 -16.09
C ARG A 787 33.64 12.58 -16.37
N VAL A 788 33.13 12.07 -17.48
CA VAL A 788 31.70 12.16 -17.80
C VAL A 788 31.06 10.81 -17.51
N VAL A 789 30.27 10.75 -16.45
CA VAL A 789 29.54 9.56 -16.03
C VAL A 789 28.10 9.68 -16.51
N PRO A 790 27.63 8.80 -17.43
CA PRO A 790 26.24 8.81 -17.85
C PRO A 790 25.37 8.31 -16.70
N VAL A 791 24.23 8.95 -16.45
CA VAL A 791 23.33 8.63 -15.32
C VAL A 791 21.86 8.60 -15.72
N THR A 792 21.06 7.87 -14.94
CA THR A 792 19.62 7.72 -15.10
C THR A 792 18.91 7.67 -13.73
N SER A 793 17.58 7.63 -13.75
CA SER A 793 16.74 7.40 -12.56
C SER A 793 17.02 8.35 -11.39
N TRP A 794 17.13 9.64 -11.70
CA TRP A 794 17.31 10.71 -10.73
C TRP A 794 16.23 10.74 -9.65
N ARG A 795 16.66 11.02 -8.42
CA ARG A 795 15.84 11.44 -7.29
C ARG A 795 16.43 12.74 -6.76
N ASP A 796 15.59 13.76 -6.63
CA ASP A 796 15.95 15.06 -6.06
C ASP A 796 17.13 15.78 -6.78
N ILE A 797 17.19 15.70 -8.12
CA ILE A 797 18.25 16.34 -8.93
C ILE A 797 18.41 17.84 -8.67
N GLY A 798 17.33 18.53 -8.30
CA GLY A 798 17.33 19.97 -8.02
C GLY A 798 18.11 20.37 -6.77
N GLU A 799 18.43 19.41 -5.89
CA GLU A 799 19.14 19.62 -4.63
C GLU A 799 20.66 19.37 -4.75
N VAL A 800 21.17 19.04 -5.95
CA VAL A 800 22.59 18.73 -6.15
C VAL A 800 23.38 19.98 -6.52
N GLU A 801 24.36 20.34 -5.69
CA GLU A 801 25.24 21.47 -5.92
C GLU A 801 26.57 21.07 -6.60
N ILE A 802 27.07 21.94 -7.49
CA ILE A 802 28.38 21.76 -8.11
C ILE A 802 29.48 22.10 -7.10
N GLY A 803 30.57 21.33 -7.12
CA GLY A 803 31.71 21.46 -6.22
C GLY A 803 31.64 20.56 -5.00
N THR A 804 30.52 19.84 -4.81
CA THR A 804 30.28 18.95 -3.67
C THR A 804 30.70 17.50 -3.96
N LEU A 805 30.79 16.67 -2.93
CA LEU A 805 31.10 15.22 -3.02
C LEU A 805 29.86 14.36 -3.28
N ALA A 806 30.07 13.31 -4.07
CA ALA A 806 29.19 12.17 -4.21
C ALA A 806 29.97 10.85 -4.01
N SER A 807 29.28 9.79 -3.62
CA SER A 807 29.82 8.43 -3.54
C SER A 807 29.27 7.58 -4.68
N ILE A 808 30.16 6.85 -5.37
CA ILE A 808 29.82 5.82 -6.35
C ILE A 808 30.49 4.53 -5.88
N ASP A 809 29.71 3.61 -5.32
CA ASP A 809 30.22 2.36 -4.71
C ASP A 809 31.44 2.60 -3.79
N GLY A 810 31.34 3.63 -2.94
CA GLY A 810 32.41 4.05 -2.02
C GLY A 810 33.54 4.88 -2.63
N GLU A 811 33.59 5.10 -3.95
CA GLU A 811 34.53 6.05 -4.55
C GLU A 811 33.98 7.45 -4.35
N LEU A 812 34.76 8.33 -3.72
CA LEU A 812 34.36 9.72 -3.53
C LEU A 812 34.74 10.53 -4.78
N VAL A 813 33.76 11.21 -5.36
CA VAL A 813 33.92 12.03 -6.56
C VAL A 813 33.40 13.43 -6.30
N ARG A 814 34.08 14.45 -6.84
CA ARG A 814 33.63 15.84 -6.82
C ARG A 814 32.72 16.09 -8.02
N VAL A 815 31.56 16.68 -7.83
CA VAL A 815 30.61 17.00 -8.90
C VAL A 815 31.05 18.30 -9.59
N ASP A 816 31.48 18.22 -10.84
CA ASP A 816 31.93 19.37 -11.64
C ASP A 816 30.83 19.89 -12.60
N GLY A 817 29.79 19.08 -12.89
CA GLY A 817 28.66 19.48 -13.71
C GLY A 817 27.54 18.44 -13.76
N ILE A 818 26.30 18.88 -14.05
CA ILE A 818 25.10 18.03 -13.96
C ILE A 818 24.18 18.28 -15.15
N THR A 819 23.67 17.20 -15.73
CA THR A 819 22.58 17.20 -16.72
C THR A 819 21.60 16.07 -16.40
N PRO A 820 20.40 16.03 -17.00
CA PRO A 820 19.45 14.94 -16.78
C PRO A 820 19.97 13.54 -17.16
N SER A 821 20.99 13.45 -18.02
CA SER A 821 21.52 12.17 -18.52
C SER A 821 23.00 11.91 -18.22
N SER A 822 23.71 12.85 -17.59
CA SER A 822 25.11 12.69 -17.23
C SER A 822 25.54 13.65 -16.13
N ILE A 823 26.56 13.23 -15.36
CA ILE A 823 27.32 14.09 -14.45
C ILE A 823 28.76 14.19 -14.93
N THR A 824 29.36 15.36 -14.77
CA THR A 824 30.81 15.55 -14.92
C THR A 824 31.42 15.55 -13.54
N VAL A 825 32.50 14.80 -13.33
CA VAL A 825 33.10 14.58 -12.02
C VAL A 825 34.62 14.65 -12.01
N GLY A 826 35.18 15.13 -10.90
CA GLY A 826 36.55 14.91 -10.49
C GLY A 826 36.64 13.62 -9.66
N ARG A 827 37.44 12.65 -10.12
CA ARG A 827 37.45 11.28 -9.59
C ARG A 827 38.49 11.03 -8.51
N GLY A 828 38.28 10.03 -7.64
CA GLY A 828 39.24 9.66 -6.59
C GLY A 828 39.59 10.81 -5.65
N CYS A 829 38.58 11.36 -4.99
CA CYS A 829 38.72 12.44 -4.04
C CYS A 829 39.06 11.91 -2.64
N LEU A 830 39.65 12.77 -1.81
CA LEU A 830 40.03 12.48 -0.43
C LEU A 830 40.85 11.19 -0.31
N ASP A 831 40.33 10.18 0.39
CA ASP A 831 40.99 8.92 0.74
C ASP A 831 40.69 7.78 -0.23
N THR A 832 40.11 8.09 -1.39
CA THR A 832 39.73 7.13 -2.43
C THR A 832 40.52 7.34 -3.72
N VAL A 833 40.47 6.33 -4.59
CA VAL A 833 41.09 6.37 -5.92
C VAL A 833 40.07 6.06 -7.01
N PRO A 834 40.30 6.45 -8.27
CA PRO A 834 39.39 6.10 -9.37
C PRO A 834 39.21 4.58 -9.54
N ARG A 835 37.95 4.09 -9.58
CA ARG A 835 37.55 2.68 -9.77
C ARG A 835 36.68 2.44 -11.00
N ALA A 836 36.61 1.21 -11.49
CA ALA A 836 35.63 0.87 -12.51
C ALA A 836 34.23 0.72 -11.87
N HIS A 837 33.19 1.23 -12.54
CA HIS A 837 31.80 1.16 -12.06
C HIS A 837 30.90 0.56 -13.14
N PRO A 838 30.19 -0.55 -12.87
CA PRO A 838 29.23 -1.09 -13.82
C PRO A 838 27.97 -0.22 -13.95
N SER A 839 27.24 -0.40 -15.05
CA SER A 839 25.89 0.14 -15.20
C SER A 839 24.97 -0.37 -14.08
N GLY A 840 24.13 0.50 -13.54
CA GLY A 840 23.23 0.24 -12.42
C GLY A 840 23.81 0.57 -11.04
N THR A 841 25.10 0.94 -10.92
CA THR A 841 25.69 1.39 -9.66
C THR A 841 25.04 2.68 -9.16
N SER A 842 24.81 2.76 -7.84
CA SER A 842 24.20 3.94 -7.23
C SER A 842 25.19 5.09 -7.07
N VAL A 843 24.75 6.29 -7.40
CA VAL A 843 25.44 7.56 -7.12
C VAL A 843 24.67 8.26 -5.99
N ILE A 844 25.35 8.58 -4.89
CA ILE A 844 24.74 9.20 -3.70
C ILE A 844 25.43 10.54 -3.42
N PHE A 845 24.69 11.63 -3.54
CA PHE A 845 25.20 13.00 -3.36
C PHE A 845 25.11 13.39 -1.88
N PHE A 846 26.07 12.93 -1.08
CA PHE A 846 25.97 12.94 0.38
C PHE A 846 26.48 14.23 1.05
N ASP A 847 27.30 15.05 0.38
CA ASP A 847 28.10 16.10 1.01
C ASP A 847 27.29 17.05 1.92
N GLU A 848 26.19 17.62 1.42
CA GLU A 848 25.37 18.58 2.17
C GLU A 848 24.66 17.98 3.39
N VAL A 849 24.33 16.68 3.32
CA VAL A 849 23.43 16.02 4.28
C VAL A 849 24.15 15.05 5.22
N ALA A 850 25.37 14.63 4.89
CA ALA A 850 26.12 13.67 5.68
C ALA A 850 26.48 14.23 7.05
N ARG A 851 26.30 13.39 8.06
CA ARG A 851 26.73 13.61 9.44
C ARG A 851 27.40 12.34 9.94
N ILE A 852 28.34 12.50 10.86
CA ILE A 852 28.96 11.38 11.55
C ILE A 852 28.11 10.97 12.77
N THR A 853 28.25 9.73 13.21
CA THR A 853 27.73 9.27 14.50
C THR A 853 28.37 10.00 15.68
N GLU A 854 27.65 10.09 16.79
CA GLU A 854 28.18 10.68 18.03
C GLU A 854 29.16 9.73 18.69
N ASP A 855 28.82 8.44 18.72
CA ASP A 855 29.69 7.39 19.22
C ASP A 855 30.81 7.04 18.24
N SER A 856 31.91 6.57 18.82
CA SER A 856 33.08 6.06 18.12
C SER A 856 33.37 4.62 18.53
N TRP A 857 33.80 3.81 17.57
CA TRP A 857 34.06 2.38 17.74
C TRP A 857 35.49 2.04 17.39
N ALA A 858 36.01 0.98 17.99
CA ALA A 858 37.37 0.54 17.74
C ALA A 858 37.45 -0.23 16.42
N ALA A 859 38.59 -0.12 15.74
CA ALA A 859 38.84 -0.90 14.54
C ALA A 859 38.82 -2.41 14.77
N GLY A 860 38.27 -3.13 13.80
CA GLY A 860 37.97 -4.55 13.87
C GLY A 860 36.55 -4.86 14.36
N GLU A 861 35.83 -3.89 14.93
CA GLU A 861 34.40 -4.04 15.23
C GLU A 861 33.58 -4.02 13.93
N THR A 862 32.59 -4.90 13.84
CA THR A 862 31.61 -4.93 12.74
C THR A 862 30.28 -4.44 13.28
N LEU A 863 29.80 -3.33 12.73
CA LEU A 863 28.55 -2.70 13.09
C LEU A 863 27.48 -3.08 12.06
N ALA A 864 26.31 -3.52 12.54
CA ALA A 864 25.14 -3.68 11.70
C ALA A 864 24.27 -2.41 11.78
N ALA A 865 24.15 -1.71 10.66
CA ALA A 865 23.38 -0.47 10.59
C ALA A 865 22.08 -0.67 9.80
N ARG A 866 21.01 0.01 10.24
CA ARG A 866 19.73 0.08 9.52
C ARG A 866 19.21 1.50 9.48
N LEU A 867 18.68 1.89 8.32
CA LEU A 867 18.01 3.17 8.10
C LEU A 867 16.50 2.97 8.05
N LEU A 868 15.80 3.55 9.02
CA LEU A 868 14.34 3.44 9.19
C LEU A 868 13.68 4.79 8.86
N PRO A 869 13.23 5.01 7.62
CA PRO A 869 12.59 6.25 7.21
C PRO A 869 11.28 6.51 7.95
N GLU A 870 10.99 7.79 8.16
CA GLU A 870 9.84 8.30 8.89
C GLU A 870 8.94 9.09 7.95
N THR A 871 7.64 8.86 8.04
CA THR A 871 6.61 9.65 7.37
C THR A 871 5.57 10.09 8.39
N GLY A 872 4.59 10.90 8.00
CA GLY A 872 3.42 11.21 8.84
C GLY A 872 2.57 9.99 9.26
N ARG A 873 2.89 8.77 8.79
CA ARG A 873 2.29 7.49 9.21
C ARG A 873 3.14 6.71 10.23
N GLY A 874 4.28 7.25 10.63
CA GLY A 874 5.22 6.63 11.57
C GLY A 874 6.54 6.21 10.93
N THR A 875 7.32 5.44 11.67
CA THR A 875 8.66 4.96 11.30
C THR A 875 8.60 3.58 10.63
N LEU A 876 9.46 3.32 9.64
CA LEU A 876 9.58 1.99 9.02
C LEU A 876 9.82 0.93 10.10
N ALA A 877 9.10 -0.18 10.04
CA ALA A 877 9.34 -1.28 10.97
C ALA A 877 10.78 -1.80 10.83
N PHE A 878 11.49 -1.96 11.95
CA PHE A 878 12.90 -2.40 12.01
C PHE A 878 13.21 -3.66 11.19
N ALA A 879 12.24 -4.60 11.11
CA ALA A 879 12.40 -5.84 10.36
C ALA A 879 12.26 -5.68 8.83
N LEU A 880 11.79 -4.53 8.35
CA LEU A 880 11.67 -4.21 6.93
C LEU A 880 12.82 -3.34 6.42
N ALA A 881 13.62 -2.77 7.32
CA ALA A 881 14.81 -2.01 6.97
C ALA A 881 15.94 -2.99 6.55
N PRO A 882 16.54 -2.81 5.36
CA PRO A 882 17.75 -3.53 4.98
C PRO A 882 18.88 -3.29 5.99
N GLU A 883 19.74 -4.29 6.14
CA GLU A 883 20.91 -4.25 7.02
C GLU A 883 22.18 -4.06 6.20
N ASP A 884 22.98 -3.07 6.58
CA ASP A 884 24.29 -2.78 6.02
C ASP A 884 25.35 -3.08 7.09
N LEU A 885 26.35 -3.91 6.75
CA LEU A 885 27.43 -4.30 7.65
C LEU A 885 28.68 -3.49 7.35
N VAL A 886 29.22 -2.79 8.34
CA VAL A 886 30.44 -2.01 8.23
C VAL A 886 31.46 -2.48 9.26
N THR A 887 32.65 -2.88 8.79
CA THR A 887 33.78 -3.18 9.66
C THR A 887 34.71 -1.97 9.69
N LEU A 888 35.01 -1.48 10.89
CA LEU A 888 35.84 -0.30 11.10
C LEU A 888 37.31 -0.68 10.88
N ASP A 889 38.03 0.12 10.10
CA ASP A 889 39.43 -0.14 9.72
C ASP A 889 40.30 1.11 9.84
N ARG A 890 40.04 1.95 10.86
CA ARG A 890 40.84 3.14 11.21
C ARG A 890 40.91 4.12 10.03
N ARG A 891 39.83 4.31 9.28
CA ARG A 891 39.81 5.08 8.01
C ARG A 891 40.38 6.48 8.19
N ALA A 892 40.10 7.15 9.31
CA ALA A 892 40.45 8.55 9.54
C ALA A 892 41.92 8.81 9.88
N ILE A 893 42.61 7.87 10.54
CA ILE A 893 44.03 8.04 10.89
C ILE A 893 44.94 7.80 9.67
N ARG A 894 44.47 7.01 8.69
CA ARG A 894 45.22 6.65 7.47
C ARG A 894 45.61 7.89 6.65
N PRO A 895 46.79 7.88 6.01
CA PRO A 895 47.15 8.93 5.07
C PRO A 895 46.28 8.87 3.81
N LEU A 896 46.15 9.99 3.09
CA LEU A 896 45.49 10.01 1.78
C LEU A 896 46.35 9.27 0.74
N PRO A 897 45.74 8.51 -0.18
CA PRO A 897 46.48 7.83 -1.23
C PRO A 897 47.21 8.83 -2.14
N PRO A 898 48.34 8.46 -2.76
CA PRO A 898 49.06 9.33 -3.67
C PRO A 898 48.17 9.78 -4.83
N GLY A 899 48.22 11.07 -5.16
CA GLY A 899 47.51 11.62 -6.32
C GLY A 899 48.32 11.42 -7.61
N CYS A 900 47.70 11.65 -8.76
CA CYS A 900 48.35 11.75 -10.07
C CYS A 900 49.37 10.62 -10.35
N VAL A 901 49.03 9.38 -9.99
CA VAL A 901 49.97 8.26 -10.09
C VAL A 901 50.09 7.83 -11.55
N GLN A 902 51.30 7.94 -12.11
CA GLN A 902 51.58 7.66 -13.51
C GLN A 902 52.82 6.78 -13.67
N GLY A 903 52.77 5.89 -14.66
CA GLY A 903 53.91 5.12 -15.15
C GLY A 903 54.32 5.63 -16.52
N ASN A 904 55.58 6.07 -16.68
CA ASN A 904 56.09 6.69 -17.91
C ASN A 904 55.20 7.84 -18.42
N GLY A 905 54.63 8.64 -17.50
CA GLY A 905 53.75 9.77 -17.80
C GLY A 905 52.32 9.40 -18.22
N SER A 906 51.92 8.14 -18.11
CA SER A 906 50.56 7.66 -18.44
C SER A 906 49.83 7.13 -17.20
N TYR A 907 48.53 7.38 -17.11
CA TYR A 907 47.64 6.68 -16.18
C TYR A 907 47.37 5.23 -16.59
N ALA A 908 47.62 4.86 -17.84
CA ALA A 908 47.60 3.47 -18.29
C ALA A 908 48.95 3.16 -18.95
N PRO A 909 50.00 2.86 -18.15
CA PRO A 909 51.30 2.51 -18.70
C PRO A 909 51.20 1.26 -19.58
N ASN A 910 52.10 1.15 -20.57
CA ASN A 910 52.19 -0.06 -21.39
C ASN A 910 52.42 -1.29 -20.47
N VAL A 911 51.63 -2.36 -20.67
CA VAL A 911 51.72 -3.60 -19.90
C VAL A 911 53.13 -4.20 -19.89
N ASP A 912 53.89 -4.02 -20.97
CA ASP A 912 55.27 -4.52 -21.10
C ASP A 912 56.35 -3.48 -20.71
N ALA A 913 55.97 -2.39 -20.05
CA ALA A 913 56.90 -1.29 -19.74
C ALA A 913 58.11 -1.77 -18.90
N LEU A 914 57.91 -2.67 -17.95
CA LEU A 914 58.98 -3.23 -17.11
C LEU A 914 59.80 -4.32 -17.82
N VAL A 915 59.26 -4.94 -18.86
CA VAL A 915 60.00 -5.89 -19.70
C VAL A 915 60.95 -5.13 -20.63
N THR A 916 60.51 -3.97 -21.13
CA THR A 916 61.25 -3.15 -22.08
C THR A 916 62.31 -2.24 -21.44
N GLY A 917 62.23 -2.00 -20.13
CA GLY A 917 63.25 -1.26 -19.38
C GLY A 917 62.73 -0.76 -18.02
N PRO A 918 63.47 0.15 -17.35
CA PRO A 918 63.00 0.75 -16.10
C PRO A 918 61.71 1.56 -16.27
N LEU A 919 60.77 1.40 -15.32
CA LEU A 919 59.52 2.14 -15.27
C LEU A 919 59.67 3.39 -14.40
N SER A 920 59.43 4.57 -14.98
CA SER A 920 59.40 5.82 -14.23
C SER A 920 58.03 6.02 -13.60
N LEU A 921 57.95 5.91 -12.27
CA LEU A 921 56.76 6.20 -11.48
C LEU A 921 56.81 7.63 -10.97
N THR A 922 55.71 8.36 -11.12
CA THR A 922 55.53 9.72 -10.58
C THR A 922 54.18 9.82 -9.90
N TRP A 923 54.10 10.62 -8.83
CA TRP A 923 52.86 10.87 -8.10
C TRP A 923 52.88 12.26 -7.46
N ALA A 924 51.71 12.71 -7.03
CA ALA A 924 51.49 13.95 -6.30
C ALA A 924 51.32 13.66 -4.80
N HIS A 925 51.87 14.54 -3.96
CA HIS A 925 51.59 14.50 -2.53
C HIS A 925 50.12 14.85 -2.27
N ARG A 926 49.59 14.23 -1.23
CA ARG A 926 48.25 14.46 -0.69
C ARG A 926 48.40 14.56 0.82
N ASP A 927 47.70 15.51 1.42
CA ASP A 927 47.84 15.84 2.84
C ASP A 927 46.45 15.98 3.46
N ARG A 928 46.11 15.06 4.36
CA ARG A 928 44.77 15.02 4.95
C ARG A 928 44.51 16.23 5.85
N LEU A 929 45.56 16.79 6.47
CA LEU A 929 45.45 17.88 7.45
C LEU A 929 45.14 19.22 6.78
N THR A 930 45.59 19.40 5.54
CA THR A 930 45.40 20.64 4.77
C THR A 930 44.28 20.54 3.73
N GLN A 931 43.97 19.34 3.25
CA GLN A 931 42.87 19.09 2.32
C GLN A 931 41.51 18.96 3.01
N THR A 932 41.23 19.85 3.96
CA THR A 932 39.95 19.93 4.73
C THR A 932 39.07 21.10 4.31
N SER A 933 39.51 21.87 3.32
CA SER A 933 38.76 23.00 2.73
C SER A 933 37.56 22.50 1.90
N PRO A 934 36.52 23.32 1.67
CA PRO A 934 35.44 23.01 0.72
C PRO A 934 35.94 22.82 -0.73
N VAL A 935 37.14 23.29 -1.05
CA VAL A 935 37.76 23.03 -2.35
C VAL A 935 38.35 21.62 -2.36
N ILE A 936 37.55 20.66 -2.81
CA ILE A 936 37.92 19.26 -2.92
C ILE A 936 38.86 19.05 -4.12
N VAL A 937 39.88 18.22 -3.95
CA VAL A 937 40.87 17.93 -4.99
C VAL A 937 40.72 16.49 -5.46
N ASP A 938 40.53 16.31 -6.75
CA ASP A 938 40.43 15.01 -7.42
C ASP A 938 41.82 14.39 -7.66
N HIS A 939 41.86 13.14 -8.09
CA HIS A 939 43.09 12.37 -8.25
C HIS A 939 44.11 13.08 -9.17
N THR A 940 43.66 13.84 -10.17
CA THR A 940 44.53 14.53 -11.13
C THR A 940 45.10 15.87 -10.62
N GLY A 941 44.75 16.26 -9.40
CA GLY A 941 45.18 17.51 -8.80
C GLY A 941 46.70 17.62 -8.63
N ALA A 942 47.16 18.87 -8.51
CA ALA A 942 48.56 19.15 -8.21
C ALA A 942 48.97 18.64 -6.81
N SER A 943 50.28 18.55 -6.58
CA SER A 943 50.87 18.11 -5.31
C SER A 943 50.51 19.05 -4.16
N ILE A 944 50.01 18.50 -3.06
CA ILE A 944 49.66 19.21 -1.82
C ILE A 944 50.32 18.46 -0.64
N GLY A 945 51.11 19.15 0.16
CA GLY A 945 51.93 18.54 1.21
C GLY A 945 53.41 18.41 0.80
N PRO A 946 54.16 17.40 1.32
CA PRO A 946 53.68 16.20 2.01
C PRO A 946 53.17 16.45 3.43
N GLU A 947 52.23 15.62 3.88
CA GLU A 947 51.80 15.58 5.28
C GLU A 947 52.98 15.16 6.19
N PRO A 948 53.23 15.86 7.32
CA PRO A 948 54.26 15.45 8.27
C PRO A 948 54.08 14.00 8.75
N GLY A 949 55.14 13.20 8.59
CA GLY A 949 55.15 11.80 9.02
C GLY A 949 54.64 10.78 7.99
N VAL A 950 54.28 11.22 6.78
CA VAL A 950 53.94 10.35 5.65
C VAL A 950 55.17 10.00 4.82
N SER A 951 55.30 8.73 4.45
CA SER A 951 56.27 8.20 3.49
C SER A 951 55.57 7.34 2.43
N TYR A 952 56.25 6.99 1.35
CA TYR A 952 55.73 6.19 0.25
C TYR A 952 56.42 4.83 0.16
N ILE A 953 55.68 3.84 -0.30
CA ILE A 953 56.18 2.52 -0.68
C ILE A 953 55.67 2.14 -2.07
N ILE A 954 56.41 1.30 -2.74
CA ILE A 954 55.99 0.64 -3.98
C ILE A 954 55.71 -0.82 -3.63
N GLU A 955 54.47 -1.24 -3.85
CA GLU A 955 53.99 -2.59 -3.57
C GLU A 955 53.80 -3.35 -4.88
N VAL A 956 54.40 -4.54 -4.97
CA VAL A 956 54.24 -5.46 -6.09
C VAL A 956 53.61 -6.75 -5.59
N ARG A 957 52.50 -7.14 -6.20
CA ARG A 957 51.78 -8.38 -5.93
C ARG A 957 51.87 -9.31 -7.13
N TRP A 958 52.02 -10.59 -6.84
CA TRP A 958 51.97 -11.63 -7.87
C TRP A 958 50.53 -11.85 -8.32
N VAL A 959 50.33 -12.18 -9.60
CA VAL A 959 49.04 -12.60 -10.12
C VAL A 959 49.07 -14.11 -10.33
N ASP A 960 48.08 -14.79 -9.76
CA ASP A 960 47.90 -16.23 -9.94
C ASP A 960 47.63 -16.55 -11.42
N PRO A 961 48.43 -17.43 -12.05
CA PRO A 961 48.36 -17.65 -13.48
C PRO A 961 47.17 -18.49 -13.94
N ASP A 962 46.50 -19.21 -13.04
CA ASP A 962 45.36 -20.06 -13.38
C ASP A 962 44.02 -19.36 -13.12
N THR A 963 43.97 -18.49 -12.11
CA THR A 963 42.75 -17.75 -11.71
C THR A 963 42.75 -16.29 -12.13
N GLY A 964 43.91 -15.71 -12.43
CA GLY A 964 44.06 -14.28 -12.72
C GLY A 964 43.91 -13.37 -11.50
N ALA A 965 43.82 -13.93 -10.29
CA ALA A 965 43.63 -13.23 -9.03
C ALA A 965 44.94 -12.75 -8.40
N THR A 966 44.91 -11.60 -7.74
CA THR A 966 46.06 -11.04 -7.03
C THR A 966 46.36 -11.81 -5.75
N ILE A 967 47.63 -12.14 -5.52
CA ILE A 967 48.09 -12.89 -4.35
C ILE A 967 48.51 -11.93 -3.24
N LEU A 968 48.06 -12.23 -2.01
CA LEU A 968 48.39 -11.51 -0.78
C LEU A 968 49.22 -12.42 0.16
N PRO A 969 50.17 -11.87 0.93
CA PRO A 969 50.63 -10.48 0.95
C PRO A 969 51.51 -10.14 -0.27
N ALA A 970 51.96 -8.88 -0.39
CA ALA A 970 52.84 -8.43 -1.46
C ALA A 970 54.13 -9.25 -1.56
N GLY A 971 54.53 -9.56 -2.80
CA GLY A 971 55.77 -10.26 -3.10
C GLY A 971 56.99 -9.35 -2.95
N VAL A 972 56.84 -8.06 -3.26
CA VAL A 972 57.90 -7.05 -3.13
C VAL A 972 57.33 -5.77 -2.53
N VAL A 973 58.06 -5.19 -1.57
CA VAL A 973 57.76 -3.87 -0.99
C VAL A 973 59.05 -3.05 -0.99
N ILE A 974 59.05 -1.91 -1.68
CA ILE A 974 60.20 -1.00 -1.79
C ILE A 974 59.86 0.30 -1.04
N ASP A 975 60.77 0.75 -0.17
CA ASP A 975 60.63 2.04 0.53
C ASP A 975 61.09 3.19 -0.36
N ALA A 976 60.16 4.05 -0.77
CA ALA A 976 60.41 5.22 -1.61
C ALA A 976 60.62 6.52 -0.78
N GLY A 977 60.60 6.44 0.56
CA GLY A 977 60.81 7.58 1.43
C GLY A 977 59.77 8.68 1.21
N SER A 978 60.19 9.95 1.20
CA SER A 978 59.31 11.10 0.99
C SER A 978 59.35 11.66 -0.44
N ALA A 979 59.90 10.91 -1.40
CA ALA A 979 59.99 11.35 -2.80
C ALA A 979 58.61 11.36 -3.48
N ALA A 980 58.47 12.13 -4.55
CA ALA A 980 57.29 12.18 -5.43
C ALA A 980 57.48 11.39 -6.74
N SER A 981 58.61 10.69 -6.87
CA SER A 981 58.95 9.87 -8.02
C SER A 981 59.92 8.76 -7.67
N TRP A 982 59.91 7.71 -8.47
CA TRP A 982 60.82 6.58 -8.36
C TRP A 982 61.05 5.92 -9.72
N THR A 983 62.27 5.44 -9.96
CA THR A 983 62.57 4.64 -11.16
C THR A 983 62.66 3.17 -10.75
N LEU A 984 61.65 2.39 -11.12
CA LEU A 984 61.58 0.96 -10.81
C LEU A 984 62.36 0.18 -11.88
N ALA A 985 63.49 -0.40 -11.47
CA ALA A 985 64.30 -1.24 -12.34
C ALA A 985 63.70 -2.67 -12.44
N PRO A 986 63.77 -3.35 -13.59
CA PRO A 986 63.24 -4.71 -13.74
C PRO A 986 63.79 -5.71 -12.72
N GLU A 987 65.06 -5.55 -12.32
CA GLU A 987 65.76 -6.41 -11.37
C GLU A 987 65.23 -6.27 -9.93
N ALA A 988 64.50 -5.19 -9.64
CA ALA A 988 63.85 -5.01 -8.34
C ALA A 988 62.65 -5.94 -8.13
N ILE A 989 62.21 -6.65 -9.19
CA ILE A 989 61.14 -7.65 -9.15
C ILE A 989 61.76 -9.02 -9.44
N PRO A 990 62.29 -9.71 -8.43
CA PRO A 990 62.92 -11.01 -8.63
C PRO A 990 61.88 -12.10 -8.91
N GLU A 991 62.26 -13.11 -9.69
CA GLU A 991 61.46 -14.34 -9.86
C GLU A 991 61.37 -15.13 -8.53
N LEU A 992 62.40 -15.00 -7.68
CA LEU A 992 62.48 -15.68 -6.41
C LEU A 992 61.31 -15.25 -5.49
N GLY A 993 60.38 -16.17 -5.25
CA GLY A 993 59.19 -15.95 -4.41
C GLY A 993 57.90 -15.73 -5.20
N ALA A 994 57.95 -15.68 -6.54
CA ALA A 994 56.76 -15.74 -7.38
C ALA A 994 56.28 -17.20 -7.54
N PRO A 995 54.97 -17.47 -7.57
CA PRO A 995 54.43 -18.79 -7.94
C PRO A 995 54.89 -19.24 -9.32
N ASP A 996 54.99 -20.55 -9.52
CA ASP A 996 55.29 -21.13 -10.83
C ASP A 996 54.30 -20.63 -11.88
N ARG A 997 54.81 -20.28 -13.07
CA ARG A 997 54.05 -19.72 -14.22
C ARG A 997 53.50 -18.31 -14.04
N THR A 998 53.88 -17.57 -12.99
CA THR A 998 53.50 -16.14 -12.87
C THR A 998 53.97 -15.34 -14.10
N ALA A 999 53.02 -14.77 -14.83
CA ALA A 999 53.27 -13.97 -16.04
C ALA A 999 52.93 -12.49 -15.87
N GLU A 1000 52.07 -12.17 -14.91
CA GLU A 1000 51.58 -10.81 -14.64
C GLU A 1000 51.83 -10.43 -13.18
N ILE A 1001 51.95 -9.13 -12.94
CA ILE A 1001 52.08 -8.52 -11.61
C ILE A 1001 51.12 -7.34 -11.49
N GLU A 1002 50.72 -7.04 -10.26
CA GLU A 1002 50.05 -5.79 -9.91
C GLU A 1002 50.99 -4.88 -9.13
N LEU A 1003 51.10 -3.62 -9.55
CA LEU A 1003 52.00 -2.62 -9.01
C LEU A 1003 51.20 -1.41 -8.51
N ALA A 1004 51.44 -0.96 -7.28
CA ALA A 1004 50.88 0.29 -6.76
C ALA A 1004 51.90 1.13 -5.99
N VAL A 1005 51.72 2.45 -6.03
CA VAL A 1005 52.37 3.38 -5.10
C VAL A 1005 51.41 3.58 -3.93
N ARG A 1006 51.85 3.29 -2.71
CA ARG A 1006 51.08 3.49 -1.47
C ARG A 1006 51.75 4.56 -0.63
N SER A 1007 50.96 5.35 0.06
CA SER A 1007 51.39 6.17 1.18
C SER A 1007 51.24 5.39 2.50
N ARG A 1008 52.09 5.71 3.46
CA ARG A 1008 52.03 5.16 4.82
C ARG A 1008 52.49 6.19 5.84
N ARG A 1009 52.02 6.07 7.07
CA ARG A 1009 52.43 6.89 8.20
C ARG A 1009 52.75 6.03 9.40
N LEU A 1010 53.51 6.57 10.35
CA LEU A 1010 53.71 5.93 11.64
C LEU A 1010 52.57 6.33 12.61
N VAL A 1011 51.93 5.34 13.21
CA VAL A 1011 50.92 5.47 14.28
C VAL A 1011 51.36 4.56 15.41
N GLU A 1012 51.67 5.12 16.58
CA GLU A 1012 52.13 4.36 17.77
C GLU A 1012 53.29 3.36 17.49
N GLY A 1013 54.19 3.71 16.56
CA GLY A 1013 55.33 2.85 16.20
C GLY A 1013 55.03 1.76 15.16
N SER A 1014 53.79 1.66 14.66
CA SER A 1014 53.39 0.79 13.56
C SER A 1014 53.11 1.57 12.29
N TRP A 1015 53.47 1.00 11.13
CA TRP A 1015 53.14 1.58 9.84
C TRP A 1015 51.69 1.30 9.47
N VAL A 1016 50.95 2.36 9.18
CA VAL A 1016 49.58 2.28 8.65
C VAL A 1016 49.60 2.87 7.24
N THR A 1017 49.17 2.08 6.25
CA THR A 1017 49.07 2.50 4.84
C THR A 1017 47.75 3.22 4.56
N ASP A 1018 47.68 3.96 3.46
CA ASP A 1018 46.41 4.43 2.91
C ASP A 1018 45.38 3.30 2.76
N ARG A 1019 44.11 3.70 2.67
CA ARG A 1019 42.97 2.80 2.54
C ARG A 1019 43.00 2.04 1.23
N GLU A 1020 43.18 2.76 0.13
CA GLU A 1020 43.11 2.23 -1.23
C GLU A 1020 44.26 2.75 -2.09
N ALA A 1021 44.53 2.08 -3.20
CA ALA A 1021 45.53 2.56 -4.15
C ALA A 1021 45.20 2.15 -5.57
N ARG A 1022 45.76 2.91 -6.51
CA ARG A 1022 45.63 2.64 -7.93
C ARG A 1022 46.67 1.61 -8.36
N TRP A 1023 46.19 0.50 -8.92
CA TRP A 1023 47.02 -0.63 -9.34
C TRP A 1023 47.25 -0.60 -10.85
N PHE A 1024 48.49 -0.91 -11.26
CA PHE A 1024 48.85 -1.17 -12.64
C PHE A 1024 49.08 -2.66 -12.82
N ARG A 1025 48.38 -3.28 -13.77
CA ARG A 1025 48.63 -4.67 -14.17
C ARG A 1025 49.66 -4.68 -15.29
N LEU A 1026 50.80 -5.31 -15.04
CA LEU A 1026 51.97 -5.32 -15.93
C LEU A 1026 52.47 -6.76 -16.14
N THR A 1027 53.17 -6.99 -17.24
CA THR A 1027 53.88 -8.24 -17.50
C THR A 1027 55.08 -8.35 -16.55
N ALA A 1028 55.26 -9.49 -15.90
CA ALA A 1028 56.39 -9.72 -15.00
C ALA A 1028 57.73 -9.66 -15.78
N PRO A 1029 58.76 -8.93 -15.31
CA PRO A 1029 59.99 -8.75 -16.09
C PRO A 1029 60.76 -10.06 -16.35
N PHE A 1030 60.65 -11.04 -15.45
CA PHE A 1030 61.24 -12.37 -15.60
C PHE A 1030 60.43 -13.32 -16.51
N ALA A 1031 59.19 -12.98 -16.87
CA ALA A 1031 58.36 -13.81 -17.74
C ALA A 1031 58.77 -13.73 -19.23
N ALA A 1032 59.58 -12.73 -19.61
CA ALA A 1032 59.94 -12.43 -20.99
C ALA A 1032 61.22 -13.14 -21.52
N GLY A 1033 61.73 -14.16 -20.82
CA GLY A 1033 62.90 -14.93 -21.27
C GLY A 1033 62.63 -15.80 -22.50
N TRP A 1034 63.60 -15.91 -23.42
CA TRP A 1034 63.55 -16.73 -24.66
C TRP A 1034 63.19 -18.21 -24.43
N ASP A 1035 63.29 -18.68 -23.20
CA ASP A 1035 63.14 -20.07 -22.78
C ASP A 1035 61.68 -20.44 -22.43
N ARG A 1036 60.76 -19.46 -22.34
CA ARG A 1036 59.41 -19.66 -21.76
C ARG A 1036 58.22 -19.31 -22.67
N GLY A 1037 58.47 -18.81 -23.88
CA GLY A 1037 57.43 -18.35 -24.82
C GLY A 1037 56.73 -19.40 -25.70
N TRP A 1038 57.01 -20.70 -25.56
CA TRP A 1038 56.54 -21.74 -26.51
C TRP A 1038 55.26 -22.51 -26.10
N GLY A 1039 54.43 -22.01 -25.17
CA GLY A 1039 53.29 -22.78 -24.66
C GLY A 1039 51.93 -22.09 -24.47
N PHE A 1040 51.84 -20.75 -24.49
CA PHE A 1040 50.64 -20.06 -23.96
C PHE A 1040 49.56 -19.68 -25.00
N LEU A 1041 49.70 -20.08 -26.26
CA LEU A 1041 48.76 -19.69 -27.33
C LEU A 1041 48.23 -20.87 -28.17
N TRP A 1042 47.79 -21.99 -27.56
CA TRP A 1042 46.87 -22.93 -28.25
C TRP A 1042 46.02 -23.73 -27.24
N GLY A 1043 44.70 -23.49 -27.26
CA GLY A 1043 43.70 -24.29 -26.57
C GLY A 1043 42.39 -23.52 -26.42
N THR A 1044 41.39 -23.90 -27.21
CA THR A 1044 40.03 -23.35 -27.34
C THR A 1044 39.32 -22.91 -26.06
#